data_AF-A0A925EBD5-F1
#
_entry.id   AF-A0A925EBD5-F1
#
_cell.length_a   1.000
_cell.length_b   1.000
_cell.length_c   1.000
_cell.angle_alpha   90.00
_cell.angle_beta   90.00
_cell.angle_gamma   90.00
#
_symmetry.space_group_name_H-M   'P 1'
#
loop_
_entity.id
_entity.type
_entity.pdbx_description
1 polymer ?
#
loop_
_entity_poly.entity_id
_entity_poly.type
_entity_poly.pdbx_seq_one_letter_code
_entity_poly.pdbx_strand_id
1 'polypeptide(L)'
;MKTISHPSKIIFWLSIFSLLGVSATSPTSVNDISVTKKSQQIQAGNIVFAVIGDYGLAGQNEADVANLVKGWNPDFIVTVGDNNYPHGADSTIDANIGQYYHDYIFRYKGKYGNGSTTDRFFPALGNHDWDQNNGRQQELYFTLPGNERYYNFIQGPVHFFVLNSNSTEPDGVNVNSKQAKWLKKELAASTSEFNIVILHHSPYSSGAHGSTSYMQWPFKTWGADAVLSGHDHIYERILVDGFPYFVNGVGGAELYHYQTILPESQVRFNQDYGAMRVEASSASMKFQFFTRAGILIDEHIIGKTIPSVVSMARVHPNPSNTAIVDFTVTLSEPVTGVDVSDFILTSTTINASISAVNGSGSTYIVSAQTGTGDGTLHLDLIDDDSIASSFGAKLGDTGVGNGNFINGETYNIDKATPSIVSIVRANSNPTSAANVDFIATFSEPVTGVDTSDFSLASAASGGAVINSVNGANNTYTISVNTGSGDNSLRLDFIDNDSITDIAGNMPGGLGAGNGNYGNGETYDIHKSTPSVLSIVRANSNLINTSNADFIVTFSELVTGVDVSDFNIIASTISGAFINSVSGSGNIYTVSTYTGSSDGVLRLELIDNDTIINGSGVALGNIGIGNGNFTNSETYTIDKTAPIVTSIIRASANPSSAPTVDFIVTFSEAVSGVDLSDFSLSTTNISNASINNINNANPFYIVTVNTGVGTGAIRLDLTDDDSITDLAGNKLGGAGASNANFMNGETFSIEKSFPSVTSIIRASNNPSNAPTIDFIVTFSESVNGVDASDFSLSTSNIINASVRSVANFDPFYIVTVNTGIGAGTIRLDLSDDDSISNLAGNRPGGPGVGNGNFVNGESFNIAKNSVNFQSPTLREPKRNFLTNNPMVNFSWAKVRDAQGYEITIATDSNFSQIISNQVVAGLSFTTGLPLYDGIYYWRVRAYDTNLQPGKFSPSNSFTIDTAPPSAPILLTPIDNLTISRKPKFSWEKLDAATKYQIEIDNNSDFSSPEWAALREETKYQASFIRRGTYFWRVRARDMAGNWGNWSPAFRFTFP
;
A
#
# COMPACT_ATOMS: atom_id res chain seq x y z
N MET A 1 -90.05 -45.78 -5.70
CA MET A 1 -90.12 -46.00 -4.24
C MET A 1 -90.48 -44.66 -3.57
N LYS A 2 -90.36 -44.54 -2.24
CA LYS A 2 -90.78 -43.43 -1.35
C LYS A 2 -90.38 -41.98 -1.75
N THR A 3 -90.96 -41.05 -0.97
CA THR A 3 -90.48 -39.68 -0.57
C THR A 3 -90.65 -38.49 -1.53
N ILE A 4 -91.20 -37.39 -0.97
CA ILE A 4 -91.26 -35.99 -1.47
C ILE A 4 -91.85 -35.83 -2.89
N SER A 5 -93.14 -35.56 -3.16
CA SER A 5 -94.28 -34.89 -2.49
C SER A 5 -94.24 -33.36 -2.43
N HIS A 6 -95.22 -32.60 -2.96
CA HIS A 6 -96.53 -32.93 -3.60
C HIS A 6 -97.14 -31.63 -4.21
N PRO A 7 -98.23 -31.65 -5.02
CA PRO A 7 -98.55 -32.57 -6.12
C PRO A 7 -99.22 -31.89 -7.35
N SER A 8 -98.79 -32.22 -8.58
CA SER A 8 -99.64 -32.04 -9.78
C SER A 8 -99.27 -33.04 -10.88
N LYS A 9 -100.20 -33.92 -11.26
CA LYS A 9 -100.04 -34.94 -12.31
C LYS A 9 -101.32 -35.06 -13.13
N ILE A 10 -101.16 -35.06 -14.46
CA ILE A 10 -101.86 -35.88 -15.49
C ILE A 10 -103.41 -35.79 -15.45
N ILE A 11 -104.11 -35.33 -16.49
CA ILE A 11 -104.50 -36.01 -17.76
C ILE A 11 -104.78 -34.86 -18.78
N PHE A 12 -104.08 -34.73 -19.93
CA PHE A 12 -104.46 -35.22 -21.30
C PHE A 12 -105.87 -34.75 -21.77
N TRP A 13 -106.17 -34.26 -22.99
CA TRP A 13 -105.62 -34.17 -24.37
C TRP A 13 -106.06 -32.79 -24.97
N LEU A 14 -105.59 -32.20 -26.08
CA LEU A 14 -104.40 -32.31 -26.97
C LEU A 14 -104.42 -31.08 -27.95
N SER A 15 -103.36 -30.89 -28.76
CA SER A 15 -103.32 -30.15 -30.05
C SER A 15 -103.40 -28.60 -30.11
N ILE A 16 -102.21 -27.98 -30.31
CA ILE A 16 -101.92 -26.74 -31.11
C ILE A 16 -102.33 -25.37 -30.44
N PHE A 17 -101.67 -24.26 -30.82
CA PHE A 17 -101.35 -23.10 -29.94
C PHE A 17 -101.70 -21.68 -30.51
N SER A 18 -102.07 -20.69 -29.65
CA SER A 18 -101.80 -19.22 -29.81
C SER A 18 -102.39 -18.23 -28.73
N LEU A 19 -101.57 -17.21 -28.31
CA LEU A 19 -101.84 -15.76 -28.00
C LEU A 19 -102.57 -15.13 -26.71
N LEU A 20 -101.99 -14.01 -26.19
CA LEU A 20 -102.52 -12.70 -25.59
C LEU A 20 -103.01 -12.45 -24.09
N GLY A 21 -102.76 -11.23 -23.50
CA GLY A 21 -103.46 -10.58 -22.30
C GLY A 21 -102.72 -9.52 -21.38
N VAL A 22 -103.38 -8.53 -20.71
CA VAL A 22 -102.84 -7.35 -19.84
C VAL A 22 -103.89 -6.81 -18.78
N SER A 23 -103.84 -5.81 -17.83
CA SER A 23 -103.00 -4.70 -17.19
C SER A 23 -103.58 -4.33 -15.73
N ALA A 24 -103.54 -3.23 -14.90
CA ALA A 24 -103.04 -1.80 -14.70
C ALA A 24 -103.38 -1.32 -13.18
N THR A 25 -103.24 -0.12 -12.49
CA THR A 25 -102.40 1.14 -12.37
C THR A 25 -102.89 2.17 -11.24
N SER A 26 -102.07 3.14 -10.69
CA SER A 26 -102.38 4.55 -10.15
C SER A 26 -102.65 4.94 -8.60
N PRO A 27 -103.03 6.20 -8.11
CA PRO A 27 -102.23 7.47 -7.82
C PRO A 27 -102.66 8.46 -6.61
N THR A 28 -102.37 9.83 -6.66
CA THR A 28 -102.86 11.09 -5.88
C THR A 28 -101.95 11.76 -4.78
N SER A 29 -102.02 13.01 -4.17
CA SER A 29 -102.55 14.46 -4.30
C SER A 29 -102.17 15.33 -3.01
N VAL A 30 -102.33 16.66 -2.61
CA VAL A 30 -102.54 18.14 -2.99
C VAL A 30 -102.56 19.05 -1.66
N ASN A 31 -102.67 20.42 -1.44
CA ASN A 31 -102.38 21.80 -2.02
C ASN A 31 -102.86 23.02 -1.10
N ASP A 32 -102.18 24.21 -0.88
CA ASP A 32 -102.74 25.49 -0.25
C ASP A 32 -102.03 26.89 -0.55
N ILE A 33 -102.67 28.09 -0.42
CA ILE A 33 -102.33 29.42 -1.09
C ILE A 33 -102.73 30.77 -0.35
N SER A 34 -102.10 31.95 -0.67
CA SER A 34 -102.69 33.33 -0.50
C SER A 34 -102.20 34.42 -1.54
N VAL A 35 -102.74 35.67 -1.52
CA VAL A 35 -103.08 36.53 -2.71
C VAL A 35 -102.96 38.07 -2.44
N THR A 36 -102.83 39.08 -3.36
CA THR A 36 -102.08 39.42 -4.64
C THR A 36 -102.12 40.98 -4.90
N LYS A 37 -101.48 41.54 -5.96
CA LYS A 37 -101.69 42.91 -6.53
C LYS A 37 -101.55 42.86 -8.09
N LYS A 38 -102.20 43.74 -8.87
CA LYS A 38 -102.26 43.68 -10.37
C LYS A 38 -101.45 44.76 -11.11
N SER A 39 -100.89 44.38 -12.26
CA SER A 39 -100.52 45.21 -13.42
C SER A 39 -101.36 44.83 -14.66
N GLN A 40 -101.18 45.51 -15.81
CA GLN A 40 -102.00 45.34 -17.02
C GLN A 40 -101.38 44.38 -18.03
N GLN A 41 -102.20 43.65 -18.79
CA GLN A 41 -101.75 42.86 -19.95
C GLN A 41 -101.60 43.75 -21.18
N ILE A 42 -100.54 43.51 -21.97
CA ILE A 42 -100.45 43.93 -23.38
C ILE A 42 -100.11 42.70 -24.24
N GLN A 43 -100.75 42.69 -25.40
CA GLN A 43 -100.83 41.72 -26.50
C GLN A 43 -99.67 40.72 -26.71
N ALA A 44 -100.03 39.44 -26.92
CA ALA A 44 -99.11 38.38 -27.35
C ALA A 44 -98.92 38.38 -28.88
N GLY A 45 -97.76 38.82 -29.34
CA GLY A 45 -97.27 38.72 -30.71
C GLY A 45 -95.74 38.69 -30.70
N ASN A 46 -95.11 38.33 -31.82
CA ASN A 46 -93.65 38.42 -31.92
C ASN A 46 -93.19 39.87 -31.72
N ILE A 47 -92.10 40.07 -30.98
CA ILE A 47 -91.51 41.39 -30.74
C ILE A 47 -90.04 41.43 -31.17
N VAL A 48 -89.59 42.61 -31.56
CA VAL A 48 -88.17 42.93 -31.76
C VAL A 48 -87.81 44.09 -30.85
N PHE A 49 -86.94 43.86 -29.87
CA PHE A 49 -86.44 44.91 -28.99
C PHE A 49 -84.93 45.09 -29.11
N ALA A 50 -84.45 46.28 -28.80
CA ALA A 50 -83.03 46.58 -28.74
C ALA A 50 -82.55 46.64 -27.28
N VAL A 51 -81.31 46.23 -27.05
CA VAL A 51 -80.61 46.35 -25.77
C VAL A 51 -79.33 47.16 -26.01
N ILE A 52 -79.18 48.24 -25.26
CA ILE A 52 -78.00 49.12 -25.27
C ILE A 52 -77.45 49.32 -23.85
N GLY A 53 -76.13 49.43 -23.72
CA GLY A 53 -75.44 49.71 -22.48
C GLY A 53 -74.35 50.74 -22.69
N ASP A 54 -74.10 51.55 -21.66
CA ASP A 54 -72.86 52.32 -21.54
C ASP A 54 -72.57 53.19 -22.77
N TYR A 55 -73.59 53.94 -23.20
CA TYR A 55 -73.62 54.62 -24.49
C TYR A 55 -73.55 56.15 -24.38
N GLY A 56 -74.23 56.73 -23.39
CA GLY A 56 -74.68 58.13 -23.41
C GLY A 56 -73.61 59.19 -23.16
N LEU A 57 -72.76 59.48 -24.16
CA LEU A 57 -71.71 60.52 -24.16
C LEU A 57 -71.97 61.64 -25.20
N ALA A 58 -73.04 61.53 -25.99
CA ALA A 58 -73.31 62.27 -27.22
C ALA A 58 -72.19 62.22 -28.28
N GLY A 59 -71.44 61.10 -28.30
CA GLY A 59 -70.31 60.88 -29.20
C GLY A 59 -70.71 60.31 -30.58
N GLN A 60 -69.76 60.28 -31.53
CA GLN A 60 -70.00 59.66 -32.85
C GLN A 60 -70.31 58.16 -32.72
N ASN A 61 -69.61 57.45 -31.83
CA ASN A 61 -69.81 56.01 -31.61
C ASN A 61 -71.26 55.70 -31.21
N GLU A 62 -71.80 56.48 -30.26
CA GLU A 62 -73.19 56.41 -29.84
C GLU A 62 -74.14 56.81 -30.96
N ALA A 63 -73.83 57.87 -31.72
CA ALA A 63 -74.66 58.27 -32.86
C ALA A 63 -74.76 57.14 -33.91
N ASP A 64 -73.67 56.40 -34.14
CA ASP A 64 -73.67 55.24 -35.02
C ASP A 64 -74.50 54.08 -34.44
N VAL A 65 -74.36 53.78 -33.14
CA VAL A 65 -75.17 52.76 -32.44
C VAL A 65 -76.65 53.15 -32.38
N ALA A 66 -76.99 54.42 -32.23
CA ALA A 66 -78.35 54.92 -32.30
C ALA A 66 -78.95 54.78 -33.70
N ASN A 67 -78.16 55.05 -34.75
CA ASN A 67 -78.56 54.82 -36.14
C ASN A 67 -78.74 53.32 -36.44
N LEU A 68 -77.87 52.45 -35.92
CA LEU A 68 -78.02 50.99 -35.98
C LEU A 68 -79.34 50.55 -35.33
N VAL A 69 -79.58 50.94 -34.07
CA VAL A 69 -80.77 50.58 -33.29
C VAL A 69 -82.05 51.10 -33.97
N LYS A 70 -82.06 52.35 -34.47
CA LYS A 70 -83.19 52.88 -35.24
C LYS A 70 -83.40 52.20 -36.58
N GLY A 71 -82.32 51.75 -37.22
CA GLY A 71 -82.36 50.93 -38.44
C GLY A 71 -83.10 49.61 -38.25
N TRP A 72 -83.19 49.08 -37.02
CA TRP A 72 -83.99 47.89 -36.70
C TRP A 72 -85.48 48.17 -36.45
N ASN A 73 -85.87 49.45 -36.29
CA ASN A 73 -87.21 49.88 -35.89
C ASN A 73 -87.80 49.01 -34.74
N PRO A 74 -87.12 48.91 -33.57
CA PRO A 74 -87.56 48.04 -32.49
C PRO A 74 -88.91 48.50 -31.91
N ASP A 75 -89.69 47.57 -31.39
CA ASP A 75 -90.95 47.82 -30.69
C ASP A 75 -90.72 48.69 -29.44
N PHE A 76 -89.63 48.41 -28.72
CA PHE A 76 -89.12 49.20 -27.59
C PHE A 76 -87.61 49.00 -27.41
N ILE A 77 -87.00 49.88 -26.64
CA ILE A 77 -85.59 49.81 -26.25
C ILE A 77 -85.53 49.48 -24.75
N VAL A 78 -84.66 48.53 -24.40
CA VAL A 78 -84.23 48.23 -23.05
C VAL A 78 -82.81 48.75 -22.90
N THR A 79 -82.41 49.21 -21.71
CA THR A 79 -81.00 49.51 -21.45
C THR A 79 -80.47 48.74 -20.25
N VAL A 80 -79.17 48.47 -20.28
CA VAL A 80 -78.41 47.82 -19.21
C VAL A 80 -77.59 48.84 -18.39
N GLY A 81 -78.09 50.07 -18.27
CA GLY A 81 -77.49 51.13 -17.46
C GLY A 81 -76.39 51.96 -18.14
N ASP A 82 -75.92 52.94 -17.37
CA ASP A 82 -75.06 54.06 -17.75
C ASP A 82 -75.46 54.72 -19.06
N ASN A 83 -76.69 55.22 -18.97
CA ASN A 83 -77.43 55.89 -20.04
C ASN A 83 -77.00 57.34 -20.26
N ASN A 84 -76.28 57.96 -19.31
CA ASN A 84 -76.09 59.40 -19.28
C ASN A 84 -74.77 59.79 -18.57
N TYR A 85 -73.66 59.67 -19.29
CA TYR A 85 -72.33 60.04 -18.81
C TYR A 85 -72.14 61.56 -18.67
N PRO A 86 -71.24 62.03 -17.80
CA PRO A 86 -70.44 61.22 -16.87
C PRO A 86 -71.14 60.92 -15.53
N HIS A 87 -72.23 61.62 -15.16
CA HIS A 87 -72.84 61.53 -13.83
C HIS A 87 -74.37 61.81 -13.82
N GLY A 88 -75.14 61.29 -14.79
CA GLY A 88 -76.59 61.14 -14.66
C GLY A 88 -77.44 62.42 -14.64
N ALA A 89 -76.92 63.54 -15.16
CA ALA A 89 -77.51 64.86 -14.99
C ALA A 89 -78.66 65.19 -15.96
N ASP A 90 -79.67 65.93 -15.48
CA ASP A 90 -80.81 66.45 -16.27
C ASP A 90 -80.35 67.37 -17.43
N SER A 91 -79.26 68.12 -17.23
CA SER A 91 -78.67 68.98 -18.28
C SER A 91 -78.07 68.21 -19.45
N THR A 92 -77.74 66.92 -19.27
CA THR A 92 -77.20 66.04 -20.32
C THR A 92 -78.21 64.98 -20.78
N ILE A 93 -79.19 64.59 -19.96
CA ILE A 93 -80.12 63.47 -20.27
C ILE A 93 -80.90 63.69 -21.58
N ASP A 94 -81.24 64.95 -21.90
CA ASP A 94 -81.88 65.29 -23.17
C ASP A 94 -80.91 65.21 -24.36
N ALA A 95 -79.64 65.58 -24.19
CA ALA A 95 -78.64 65.55 -25.27
C ALA A 95 -78.03 64.16 -25.49
N ASN A 96 -77.91 63.36 -24.43
CA ASN A 96 -77.33 62.02 -24.46
C ASN A 96 -78.43 60.99 -24.77
N ILE A 97 -79.65 61.10 -24.21
CA ILE A 97 -80.72 60.14 -24.52
C ILE A 97 -81.75 60.72 -25.50
N GLY A 98 -82.23 61.94 -25.26
CA GLY A 98 -83.29 62.55 -26.07
C GLY A 98 -82.90 62.77 -27.55
N GLN A 99 -81.69 63.24 -27.80
CA GLN A 99 -81.16 63.46 -29.15
C GLN A 99 -81.27 62.22 -30.03
N TYR A 100 -80.96 61.04 -29.47
CA TYR A 100 -80.92 59.78 -30.20
C TYR A 100 -82.20 58.96 -30.08
N TYR A 101 -82.97 59.08 -28.99
CA TYR A 101 -84.04 58.14 -28.65
C TYR A 101 -85.36 58.77 -28.14
N HIS A 102 -85.56 60.11 -28.19
CA HIS A 102 -86.77 60.76 -27.66
C HIS A 102 -88.10 60.13 -28.15
N ASP A 103 -88.14 59.68 -29.40
CA ASP A 103 -89.24 58.99 -30.08
C ASP A 103 -89.65 57.64 -29.46
N TYR A 104 -88.90 57.16 -28.47
CA TYR A 104 -89.22 56.02 -27.61
C TYR A 104 -89.67 56.42 -26.18
N ILE A 105 -89.44 57.68 -25.79
CA ILE A 105 -89.61 58.16 -24.40
C ILE A 105 -91.03 58.68 -24.19
N PHE A 106 -91.79 58.08 -23.26
CA PHE A 106 -93.16 58.52 -22.97
C PHE A 106 -93.20 59.83 -22.20
N ARG A 107 -94.10 60.75 -22.59
CA ARG A 107 -94.25 62.08 -21.96
C ARG A 107 -92.94 62.87 -21.92
N TYR A 108 -92.08 62.62 -22.90
CA TYR A 108 -90.84 63.34 -23.15
C TYR A 108 -91.07 64.85 -23.10
N LYS A 109 -90.19 65.55 -22.37
CA LYS A 109 -90.28 67.00 -22.10
C LYS A 109 -89.12 67.79 -22.70
N GLY A 110 -88.25 67.11 -23.46
CA GLY A 110 -87.03 67.66 -24.04
C GLY A 110 -87.25 68.34 -25.39
N LYS A 111 -86.16 68.74 -26.06
CA LYS A 111 -86.21 69.65 -27.22
C LYS A 111 -86.15 68.97 -28.59
N TYR A 112 -85.80 67.69 -28.68
CA TYR A 112 -85.47 67.03 -29.96
C TYR A 112 -86.70 66.52 -30.73
N GLY A 113 -87.88 66.48 -30.11
CA GLY A 113 -89.14 66.14 -30.75
C GLY A 113 -90.32 66.10 -29.76
N ASN A 114 -91.45 65.50 -30.15
CA ASN A 114 -92.60 65.30 -29.25
C ASN A 114 -92.46 64.06 -28.34
N GLY A 115 -91.51 63.19 -28.67
CA GLY A 115 -91.32 61.87 -28.09
C GLY A 115 -92.49 60.90 -28.29
N SER A 116 -92.51 59.83 -27.49
CA SER A 116 -93.47 58.74 -27.61
C SER A 116 -94.79 59.01 -26.87
N THR A 117 -95.89 58.45 -27.40
CA THR A 117 -97.23 58.44 -26.78
C THR A 117 -97.49 57.24 -25.87
N THR A 118 -96.56 56.29 -25.79
CA THR A 118 -96.58 55.11 -24.90
C THR A 118 -95.17 54.82 -24.40
N ASP A 119 -95.01 54.13 -23.28
CA ASP A 119 -93.67 53.80 -22.78
C ASP A 119 -93.01 52.73 -23.67
N ARG A 120 -91.85 53.08 -24.22
CA ARG A 120 -91.07 52.28 -25.18
C ARG A 120 -89.55 52.38 -24.93
N PHE A 121 -89.14 52.95 -23.80
CA PHE A 121 -87.74 53.08 -23.41
C PHE A 121 -87.61 52.72 -21.93
N PHE A 122 -87.10 51.52 -21.65
CA PHE A 122 -87.08 50.90 -20.33
C PHE A 122 -85.63 50.78 -19.84
N PRO A 123 -85.07 51.81 -19.20
CA PRO A 123 -83.69 51.79 -18.75
C PRO A 123 -83.54 51.02 -17.43
N ALA A 124 -82.40 50.34 -17.28
CA ALA A 124 -81.83 50.03 -15.98
C ALA A 124 -80.99 51.22 -15.47
N LEU A 125 -80.80 51.28 -14.14
CA LEU A 125 -79.92 52.24 -13.48
C LEU A 125 -78.51 51.67 -13.32
N GLY A 126 -77.52 52.32 -13.95
CA GLY A 126 -76.10 52.05 -13.69
C GLY A 126 -75.48 52.93 -12.60
N ASN A 127 -74.15 52.94 -12.45
CA ASN A 127 -73.47 53.79 -11.47
C ASN A 127 -73.38 55.25 -11.91
N HIS A 128 -73.02 55.54 -13.17
CA HIS A 128 -73.02 56.91 -13.70
C HIS A 128 -74.44 57.47 -13.80
N ASP A 129 -75.49 56.64 -13.91
CA ASP A 129 -76.88 57.08 -13.71
C ASP A 129 -77.23 57.37 -12.23
N TRP A 130 -76.65 56.61 -11.30
CA TRP A 130 -76.98 56.64 -9.86
C TRP A 130 -76.21 57.73 -9.09
N ASP A 131 -75.02 58.09 -9.55
CA ASP A 131 -74.11 59.11 -9.00
C ASP A 131 -74.82 60.40 -8.55
N GLN A 132 -75.82 60.86 -9.31
CA GLN A 132 -76.58 62.06 -9.00
C GLN A 132 -78.01 61.74 -8.51
N ASN A 133 -78.29 62.07 -7.25
CA ASN A 133 -79.60 61.94 -6.60
C ASN A 133 -80.21 60.53 -6.63
N ASN A 134 -79.38 59.48 -6.67
CA ASN A 134 -79.82 58.08 -6.69
C ASN A 134 -80.74 57.76 -7.89
N GLY A 135 -80.40 58.23 -9.08
CA GLY A 135 -81.11 57.92 -10.33
C GLY A 135 -82.42 58.67 -10.59
N ARG A 136 -82.86 59.54 -9.67
CA ARG A 136 -84.17 60.23 -9.73
C ARG A 136 -84.41 61.07 -10.99
N GLN A 137 -83.36 61.47 -11.71
CA GLN A 137 -83.52 62.16 -13.00
C GLN A 137 -84.18 61.26 -14.05
N GLN A 138 -83.92 59.94 -14.02
CA GLN A 138 -84.63 58.98 -14.87
C GLN A 138 -86.14 58.92 -14.51
N GLU A 139 -86.49 58.83 -13.22
CA GLU A 139 -87.88 58.83 -12.72
C GLU A 139 -88.70 60.08 -13.11
N LEU A 140 -88.04 61.20 -13.45
CA LEU A 140 -88.68 62.46 -13.84
C LEU A 140 -88.76 62.67 -15.36
N TYR A 141 -87.92 61.98 -16.11
CA TYR A 141 -87.72 62.12 -17.55
C TYR A 141 -88.45 61.01 -18.34
N PHE A 142 -88.38 59.77 -17.83
CA PHE A 142 -89.22 58.64 -18.25
C PHE A 142 -90.54 58.64 -17.44
N THR A 143 -91.31 57.55 -17.48
CA THR A 143 -92.49 57.30 -16.62
C THR A 143 -92.71 55.79 -16.55
N LEU A 144 -92.02 55.12 -15.63
CA LEU A 144 -91.77 53.68 -15.66
C LEU A 144 -92.78 52.88 -14.81
N PRO A 145 -92.82 51.54 -14.93
CA PRO A 145 -93.67 50.68 -14.11
C PRO A 145 -93.21 50.56 -12.63
N GLY A 146 -94.08 49.97 -11.79
CA GLY A 146 -93.70 49.43 -10.48
C GLY A 146 -93.36 50.49 -9.42
N ASN A 147 -92.07 50.58 -9.06
CA ASN A 147 -91.51 51.64 -8.21
C ASN A 147 -90.46 52.50 -8.95
N GLU A 148 -90.37 52.34 -10.28
CA GLU A 148 -89.47 53.01 -11.23
C GLU A 148 -87.96 52.73 -11.05
N ARG A 149 -87.50 52.33 -9.85
CA ARG A 149 -86.10 51.94 -9.58
C ARG A 149 -85.82 50.47 -9.90
N TYR A 150 -86.77 49.59 -9.63
CA TYR A 150 -86.79 48.19 -10.05
C TYR A 150 -88.23 47.75 -10.30
N TYR A 151 -88.48 47.11 -11.44
CA TYR A 151 -89.83 46.95 -11.97
C TYR A 151 -89.94 45.79 -12.95
N ASN A 152 -91.17 45.38 -13.25
CA ASN A 152 -91.44 44.41 -14.30
C ASN A 152 -92.50 44.90 -15.29
N PHE A 153 -92.44 44.37 -16.51
CA PHE A 153 -93.39 44.62 -17.57
C PHE A 153 -93.43 43.43 -18.55
N ILE A 154 -94.50 43.27 -19.30
CA ILE A 154 -94.67 42.19 -20.29
C ILE A 154 -94.83 42.82 -21.67
N GLN A 155 -94.12 42.30 -22.67
CA GLN A 155 -94.31 42.62 -24.09
C GLN A 155 -94.21 41.31 -24.88
N GLY A 156 -95.20 41.04 -25.75
CA GLY A 156 -95.20 39.82 -26.55
C GLY A 156 -95.14 38.54 -25.69
N PRO A 157 -94.29 37.55 -26.03
CA PRO A 157 -94.12 36.32 -25.26
C PRO A 157 -93.21 36.47 -24.03
N VAL A 158 -92.78 37.69 -23.68
CA VAL A 158 -91.67 37.94 -22.74
C VAL A 158 -92.07 38.77 -21.54
N HIS A 159 -91.68 38.33 -20.34
CA HIS A 159 -91.76 39.10 -19.09
C HIS A 159 -90.38 39.65 -18.74
N PHE A 160 -90.25 40.97 -18.64
CA PHE A 160 -89.01 41.67 -18.32
C PHE A 160 -88.96 42.09 -16.86
N PHE A 161 -87.80 41.95 -16.22
CA PHE A 161 -87.58 42.27 -14.81
C PHE A 161 -86.32 43.13 -14.66
N VAL A 162 -86.51 44.45 -14.58
CA VAL A 162 -85.43 45.43 -14.44
C VAL A 162 -85.08 45.59 -12.96
N LEU A 163 -83.79 45.48 -12.64
CA LEU A 163 -83.22 45.52 -11.30
C LEU A 163 -82.28 46.72 -11.14
N ASN A 164 -82.13 47.18 -9.91
CA ASN A 164 -81.09 48.12 -9.54
C ASN A 164 -79.97 47.38 -8.81
N SER A 165 -78.76 47.51 -9.36
CA SER A 165 -77.56 46.76 -9.00
C SER A 165 -76.50 47.58 -8.28
N ASN A 166 -76.79 48.85 -7.98
CA ASN A 166 -75.88 49.71 -7.23
C ASN A 166 -75.71 49.20 -5.79
N SER A 167 -74.47 49.07 -5.32
CA SER A 167 -74.13 48.49 -4.00
C SER A 167 -74.82 49.14 -2.79
N THR A 168 -75.43 50.31 -2.98
CA THR A 168 -76.13 51.13 -1.99
C THR A 168 -77.66 51.13 -2.12
N GLU A 169 -78.27 50.25 -2.94
CA GLU A 169 -79.72 50.19 -3.15
C GLU A 169 -80.51 49.99 -1.83
N PRO A 170 -81.46 50.90 -1.47
CA PRO A 170 -82.19 50.88 -0.20
C PRO A 170 -82.98 49.62 0.19
N ASP A 171 -83.47 48.84 -0.78
CA ASP A 171 -84.20 47.58 -0.57
C ASP A 171 -83.28 46.34 -0.55
N GLY A 172 -82.04 46.54 -0.99
CA GLY A 172 -80.87 45.66 -0.87
C GLY A 172 -80.50 44.95 -2.17
N VAL A 173 -79.19 44.82 -2.42
CA VAL A 173 -78.64 44.14 -3.62
C VAL A 173 -78.18 42.69 -3.41
N ASN A 174 -78.20 42.16 -2.19
CA ASN A 174 -77.84 40.75 -1.96
C ASN A 174 -79.05 39.81 -2.15
N VAL A 175 -78.79 38.51 -2.34
CA VAL A 175 -79.81 37.47 -2.58
C VAL A 175 -80.91 37.35 -1.48
N ASN A 176 -80.68 37.90 -0.28
CA ASN A 176 -81.63 37.91 0.84
C ASN A 176 -82.39 39.24 1.00
N SER A 177 -82.19 40.19 0.10
CA SER A 177 -82.85 41.51 0.07
C SER A 177 -84.36 41.46 -0.15
N LYS A 178 -85.04 42.62 -0.07
CA LYS A 178 -86.44 42.73 -0.51
C LYS A 178 -86.54 42.63 -2.03
N GLN A 179 -85.58 43.20 -2.76
CA GLN A 179 -85.52 43.18 -4.23
C GLN A 179 -85.44 41.74 -4.76
N ALA A 180 -84.52 40.94 -4.23
CA ALA A 180 -84.34 39.52 -4.58
C ALA A 180 -85.57 38.66 -4.22
N LYS A 181 -86.19 38.90 -3.05
CA LYS A 181 -87.42 38.20 -2.64
C LYS A 181 -88.63 38.56 -3.49
N TRP A 182 -88.73 39.80 -3.96
CA TRP A 182 -89.72 40.23 -4.96
C TRP A 182 -89.48 39.49 -6.27
N LEU A 183 -88.27 39.56 -6.83
CA LEU A 183 -87.94 38.92 -8.11
C LEU A 183 -88.21 37.41 -8.10
N LYS A 184 -87.78 36.71 -7.05
CA LYS A 184 -88.04 35.27 -6.88
C LYS A 184 -89.53 34.92 -6.96
N LYS A 185 -90.38 35.79 -6.39
CA LYS A 185 -91.84 35.59 -6.37
C LYS A 185 -92.46 35.91 -7.73
N GLU A 186 -92.05 36.97 -8.41
CA GLU A 186 -92.68 37.38 -9.67
C GLU A 186 -92.22 36.51 -10.86
N LEU A 187 -90.97 36.04 -10.89
CA LEU A 187 -90.52 35.04 -11.87
C LEU A 187 -91.34 33.73 -11.74
N ALA A 188 -91.44 33.19 -10.52
CA ALA A 188 -92.22 31.98 -10.23
C ALA A 188 -93.75 32.15 -10.37
N ALA A 189 -94.23 33.38 -10.63
CA ALA A 189 -95.62 33.69 -10.93
C ALA A 189 -95.85 34.04 -12.42
N SER A 190 -94.81 34.02 -13.24
CA SER A 190 -94.90 34.33 -14.65
C SER A 190 -95.52 33.19 -15.46
N THR A 191 -96.24 33.54 -16.53
CA THR A 191 -96.79 32.61 -17.52
C THR A 191 -96.43 33.03 -18.94
N SER A 192 -95.38 33.84 -19.08
CA SER A 192 -94.74 34.15 -20.37
C SER A 192 -93.86 32.99 -20.79
N GLU A 193 -93.72 32.77 -22.11
CA GLU A 193 -92.86 31.71 -22.67
C GLU A 193 -91.38 31.97 -22.31
N PHE A 194 -91.01 33.23 -22.08
CA PHE A 194 -89.66 33.63 -21.65
C PHE A 194 -89.68 34.76 -20.59
N ASN A 195 -88.67 34.78 -19.73
CA ASN A 195 -88.55 35.68 -18.58
C ASN A 195 -87.13 36.28 -18.51
N ILE A 196 -86.98 37.57 -18.83
CA ILE A 196 -85.67 38.21 -19.00
C ILE A 196 -85.39 39.18 -17.86
N VAL A 197 -84.33 38.94 -17.11
CA VAL A 197 -83.85 39.85 -16.06
C VAL A 197 -82.88 40.87 -16.69
N ILE A 198 -82.94 42.12 -16.25
CA ILE A 198 -82.06 43.20 -16.72
C ILE A 198 -81.48 43.93 -15.50
N LEU A 199 -80.19 44.24 -15.52
CA LEU A 199 -79.51 45.06 -14.53
C LEU A 199 -78.36 45.84 -15.20
N HIS A 200 -77.49 46.47 -14.40
CA HIS A 200 -76.30 47.15 -14.90
C HIS A 200 -75.02 46.42 -14.51
N HIS A 201 -74.57 46.57 -13.26
CA HIS A 201 -73.36 45.92 -12.73
C HIS A 201 -73.49 44.41 -12.91
N SER A 202 -72.74 43.85 -13.85
CA SER A 202 -72.93 42.47 -14.29
C SER A 202 -72.68 41.48 -13.15
N PRO A 203 -73.59 40.51 -12.90
CA PRO A 203 -73.31 39.43 -11.95
C PRO A 203 -72.06 38.66 -12.38
N TYR A 204 -71.87 38.55 -13.69
CA TYR A 204 -70.76 37.95 -14.39
C TYR A 204 -70.34 38.90 -15.52
N SER A 205 -69.12 39.43 -15.46
CA SER A 205 -68.43 40.16 -16.53
C SER A 205 -66.92 39.90 -16.44
N SER A 206 -66.25 39.95 -17.60
CA SER A 206 -64.80 39.84 -17.77
C SER A 206 -64.06 41.15 -18.09
N GLY A 207 -64.74 42.30 -17.98
CA GLY A 207 -64.19 43.60 -18.36
C GLY A 207 -63.15 44.15 -17.38
N ALA A 208 -63.11 45.47 -17.23
CA ALA A 208 -62.19 46.16 -16.33
C ALA A 208 -62.67 46.22 -14.87
N HIS A 209 -63.97 46.05 -14.62
CA HIS A 209 -64.60 46.04 -13.29
C HIS A 209 -64.92 44.61 -12.82
N GLY A 210 -65.45 43.78 -13.71
CA GLY A 210 -65.65 42.34 -13.54
C GLY A 210 -66.93 41.93 -12.79
N SER A 211 -66.95 40.68 -12.33
CA SER A 211 -68.11 40.05 -11.66
C SER A 211 -68.57 40.77 -10.39
N THR A 212 -69.78 41.32 -10.43
CA THR A 212 -70.45 41.93 -9.27
C THR A 212 -71.09 40.85 -8.40
N SER A 213 -70.25 40.23 -7.55
CA SER A 213 -70.59 39.04 -6.75
C SER A 213 -71.89 39.14 -5.93
N TYR A 214 -72.27 40.31 -5.43
CA TYR A 214 -73.52 40.46 -4.67
C TYR A 214 -74.79 40.34 -5.54
N MET A 215 -74.69 40.58 -6.86
CA MET A 215 -75.78 40.40 -7.83
C MET A 215 -75.88 38.98 -8.41
N GLN A 216 -75.00 38.05 -7.99
CA GLN A 216 -75.03 36.64 -8.40
C GLN A 216 -76.18 35.88 -7.70
N TRP A 217 -77.43 36.28 -8.00
CA TRP A 217 -78.63 35.60 -7.53
C TRP A 217 -78.94 34.43 -8.47
N PRO A 218 -79.59 33.35 -7.99
CA PRO A 218 -79.80 32.14 -8.79
C PRO A 218 -81.01 32.28 -9.73
N PHE A 219 -80.97 33.26 -10.65
CA PHE A 219 -82.08 33.69 -11.52
C PHE A 219 -82.72 32.54 -12.30
N LYS A 220 -81.91 31.64 -12.90
CA LYS A 220 -82.38 30.41 -13.57
C LYS A 220 -83.35 29.61 -12.70
N THR A 221 -82.96 29.35 -11.44
CA THR A 221 -83.74 28.52 -10.50
C THR A 221 -85.04 29.18 -10.05
N TRP A 222 -85.20 30.49 -10.31
CA TRP A 222 -86.40 31.24 -9.98
C TRP A 222 -87.37 31.33 -11.16
N GLY A 223 -86.96 30.89 -12.36
CA GLY A 223 -87.77 30.90 -13.58
C GLY A 223 -87.43 32.03 -14.55
N ALA A 224 -86.22 32.59 -14.51
CA ALA A 224 -85.71 33.39 -15.61
C ALA A 224 -85.24 32.50 -16.78
N ASP A 225 -85.08 33.08 -17.96
CA ASP A 225 -84.62 32.49 -19.24
C ASP A 225 -83.35 33.18 -19.79
N ALA A 226 -83.13 34.46 -19.45
CA ALA A 226 -81.83 35.13 -19.58
C ALA A 226 -81.65 36.28 -18.57
N VAL A 227 -80.42 36.79 -18.45
CA VAL A 227 -80.04 38.02 -17.74
C VAL A 227 -79.26 38.96 -18.68
N LEU A 228 -79.52 40.27 -18.63
CA LEU A 228 -78.86 41.31 -19.44
C LEU A 228 -78.20 42.36 -18.52
N SER A 229 -76.97 42.78 -18.84
CA SER A 229 -76.13 43.66 -18.03
C SER A 229 -75.12 44.48 -18.87
N GLY A 230 -74.47 45.48 -18.26
CA GLY A 230 -73.60 46.48 -18.89
C GLY A 230 -72.37 46.76 -18.02
N HIS A 231 -72.09 48.03 -17.69
CA HIS A 231 -71.04 48.49 -16.75
C HIS A 231 -69.60 48.33 -17.25
N ASP A 232 -69.29 47.15 -17.74
CA ASP A 232 -68.02 46.85 -18.38
C ASP A 232 -68.16 47.07 -19.88
N HIS A 233 -67.27 47.90 -20.45
CA HIS A 233 -67.37 48.36 -21.84
C HIS A 233 -66.90 47.31 -22.86
N ILE A 234 -67.60 46.19 -22.85
CA ILE A 234 -67.40 44.96 -23.61
C ILE A 234 -68.77 44.38 -23.96
N TYR A 235 -68.88 43.70 -25.11
CA TYR A 235 -69.94 42.73 -25.33
C TYR A 235 -69.46 41.38 -24.83
N GLU A 236 -70.30 40.66 -24.08
CA GLU A 236 -69.97 39.33 -23.61
C GLU A 236 -71.22 38.48 -23.35
N ARG A 237 -71.47 37.43 -24.13
CA ARG A 237 -72.43 36.39 -23.74
C ARG A 237 -71.75 35.38 -22.83
N ILE A 238 -72.45 34.98 -21.77
CA ILE A 238 -71.96 34.13 -20.67
C ILE A 238 -73.02 33.05 -20.40
N LEU A 239 -72.64 31.79 -20.18
CA LEU A 239 -73.56 30.67 -19.87
C LEU A 239 -73.24 30.02 -18.51
N VAL A 240 -73.79 30.55 -17.41
CA VAL A 240 -73.64 29.93 -16.08
C VAL A 240 -74.68 28.83 -15.92
N ASP A 241 -74.29 27.59 -15.64
CA ASP A 241 -75.17 26.41 -15.71
C ASP A 241 -75.95 26.28 -17.04
N GLY A 242 -75.39 26.76 -18.16
CA GLY A 242 -76.10 26.83 -19.45
C GLY A 242 -77.21 27.90 -19.49
N PHE A 243 -77.21 28.87 -18.57
CA PHE A 243 -78.14 29.97 -18.51
C PHE A 243 -77.52 31.28 -19.03
N PRO A 244 -78.11 31.94 -20.03
CA PRO A 244 -77.50 33.11 -20.66
C PRO A 244 -77.56 34.35 -19.77
N TYR A 245 -76.39 34.82 -19.35
CA TYR A 245 -76.13 36.20 -18.97
C TYR A 245 -75.49 36.91 -20.15
N PHE A 246 -75.69 38.22 -20.28
CA PHE A 246 -75.00 39.03 -21.28
C PHE A 246 -74.47 40.33 -20.65
N VAL A 247 -73.24 40.70 -20.98
CA VAL A 247 -72.68 42.06 -20.85
C VAL A 247 -72.81 42.73 -22.22
N ASN A 248 -73.17 44.00 -22.27
CA ASN A 248 -73.45 44.72 -23.51
C ASN A 248 -73.11 46.22 -23.39
N GLY A 249 -71.94 46.53 -22.80
CA GLY A 249 -71.50 47.90 -22.51
C GLY A 249 -70.75 48.61 -23.64
N VAL A 250 -70.94 48.21 -24.89
CA VAL A 250 -70.22 48.77 -26.05
C VAL A 250 -71.06 49.75 -26.86
N GLY A 251 -72.08 50.36 -26.24
CA GLY A 251 -73.00 51.26 -26.93
C GLY A 251 -72.42 52.63 -27.29
N GLY A 252 -71.31 53.06 -26.68
CA GLY A 252 -70.68 54.34 -27.03
C GLY A 252 -69.47 54.78 -26.19
N ALA A 253 -69.38 54.35 -24.92
CA ALA A 253 -68.29 54.67 -24.01
C ALA A 253 -67.02 53.86 -24.26
N GLU A 254 -65.86 54.40 -23.85
CA GLU A 254 -64.52 53.91 -24.23
C GLU A 254 -64.36 52.40 -23.99
N LEU A 255 -64.20 51.65 -25.09
CA LEU A 255 -64.14 50.18 -25.09
C LEU A 255 -63.01 49.70 -24.17
N TYR A 256 -63.37 48.90 -23.16
CA TYR A 256 -62.40 48.36 -22.22
C TYR A 256 -61.65 47.19 -22.84
N HIS A 257 -60.37 47.07 -22.47
CA HIS A 257 -59.71 45.79 -22.56
C HIS A 257 -60.38 44.83 -21.57
N TYR A 258 -60.65 43.60 -22.00
CA TYR A 258 -60.95 42.53 -21.05
C TYR A 258 -59.78 42.36 -20.08
N GLN A 259 -60.07 42.18 -18.79
CA GLN A 259 -59.09 41.70 -17.82
C GLN A 259 -59.30 40.21 -17.55
N THR A 260 -60.36 39.90 -16.80
CA THR A 260 -60.49 38.63 -16.08
C THR A 260 -61.55 37.78 -16.75
N ILE A 261 -61.15 37.06 -17.82
CA ILE A 261 -62.05 36.22 -18.60
C ILE A 261 -62.71 35.17 -17.70
N LEU A 262 -64.02 35.30 -17.52
CA LEU A 262 -64.83 34.34 -16.78
C LEU A 262 -64.93 33.03 -17.57
N PRO A 263 -64.82 31.85 -16.93
CA PRO A 263 -64.96 30.55 -17.60
C PRO A 263 -66.27 30.40 -18.38
N GLU A 264 -67.33 31.04 -17.91
CA GLU A 264 -68.67 30.97 -18.49
C GLU A 264 -68.83 31.85 -19.74
N SER A 265 -67.88 32.74 -20.07
CA SER A 265 -67.85 33.56 -21.29
C SER A 265 -67.86 32.69 -22.55
N GLN A 266 -68.91 32.82 -23.37
CA GLN A 266 -69.06 32.15 -24.66
C GLN A 266 -68.53 32.98 -25.84
N VAL A 267 -68.94 34.25 -25.94
CA VAL A 267 -68.57 35.14 -27.05
C VAL A 267 -68.27 36.52 -26.50
N ARG A 268 -67.17 37.11 -26.96
CA ARG A 268 -66.62 38.38 -26.49
C ARG A 268 -66.31 39.29 -27.68
N PHE A 269 -66.68 40.57 -27.59
CA PHE A 269 -66.31 41.59 -28.54
C PHE A 269 -66.12 42.99 -27.91
N ASN A 270 -64.96 43.60 -28.18
CA ASN A 270 -64.59 44.94 -27.73
C ASN A 270 -63.78 45.71 -28.79
N GLN A 271 -63.88 45.32 -30.07
CA GLN A 271 -63.07 45.88 -31.17
C GLN A 271 -63.76 47.05 -31.87
N ASP A 272 -65.09 47.15 -31.73
CA ASP A 272 -65.90 48.27 -32.18
C ASP A 272 -67.11 48.41 -31.24
N TYR A 273 -67.90 49.46 -31.45
CA TYR A 273 -69.14 49.73 -30.72
C TYR A 273 -70.31 48.94 -31.32
N GLY A 274 -71.41 48.79 -30.59
CA GLY A 274 -72.56 48.02 -31.07
C GLY A 274 -73.75 48.00 -30.10
N ALA A 275 -74.76 47.21 -30.47
CA ALA A 275 -75.94 46.95 -29.67
C ALA A 275 -76.43 45.51 -29.89
N MET A 276 -77.30 45.03 -29.00
CA MET A 276 -77.99 43.77 -29.19
C MET A 276 -79.41 44.00 -29.70
N ARG A 277 -79.77 43.28 -30.76
CA ARG A 277 -81.13 43.11 -31.27
C ARG A 277 -81.66 41.78 -30.76
N VAL A 278 -82.89 41.74 -30.27
CA VAL A 278 -83.51 40.50 -29.78
C VAL A 278 -84.85 40.29 -30.47
N GLU A 279 -84.99 39.15 -31.14
CA GLU A 279 -86.26 38.69 -31.72
C GLU A 279 -86.88 37.65 -30.77
N ALA A 280 -88.14 37.84 -30.37
CA ALA A 280 -88.86 36.89 -29.54
C ALA A 280 -90.14 36.39 -30.21
N SER A 281 -90.34 35.07 -30.22
CA SER A 281 -91.56 34.36 -30.63
C SER A 281 -92.05 33.45 -29.51
N SER A 282 -93.14 32.71 -29.70
CA SER A 282 -93.61 31.71 -28.72
C SER A 282 -92.91 30.34 -28.84
N ALA A 283 -91.93 30.18 -29.74
CA ALA A 283 -91.21 28.92 -29.95
C ALA A 283 -89.70 29.07 -29.75
N SER A 284 -89.17 30.29 -29.92
CA SER A 284 -87.80 30.65 -29.61
C SER A 284 -87.61 32.15 -29.38
N MET A 285 -86.58 32.49 -28.61
CA MET A 285 -85.99 33.82 -28.58
C MET A 285 -84.57 33.76 -29.13
N LYS A 286 -84.20 34.78 -29.91
CA LYS A 286 -82.92 34.91 -30.60
C LYS A 286 -82.29 36.25 -30.20
N PHE A 287 -81.21 36.18 -29.44
CA PHE A 287 -80.37 37.33 -29.08
C PHE A 287 -79.28 37.48 -30.13
N GLN A 288 -79.11 38.67 -30.70
CA GLN A 288 -78.15 38.96 -31.77
C GLN A 288 -77.34 40.21 -31.41
N PHE A 289 -76.05 40.09 -31.14
CA PHE A 289 -75.20 41.28 -30.96
C PHE A 289 -74.55 41.70 -32.28
N PHE A 290 -74.69 42.98 -32.60
CA PHE A 290 -74.25 43.60 -33.84
C PHE A 290 -73.33 44.80 -33.56
N THR A 291 -72.27 44.96 -34.36
CA THR A 291 -71.50 46.22 -34.36
C THR A 291 -72.33 47.37 -34.93
N ARG A 292 -71.91 48.62 -34.67
CA ARG A 292 -72.48 49.84 -35.27
C ARG A 292 -72.48 49.85 -36.80
N ALA A 293 -71.63 49.05 -37.43
CA ALA A 293 -71.61 48.84 -38.88
C ALA A 293 -72.64 47.80 -39.38
N GLY A 294 -73.44 47.21 -38.49
CA GLY A 294 -74.44 46.18 -38.81
C GLY A 294 -73.89 44.76 -38.94
N ILE A 295 -72.66 44.50 -38.47
CA ILE A 295 -72.04 43.18 -38.56
C ILE A 295 -72.49 42.33 -37.37
N LEU A 296 -73.12 41.18 -37.63
CA LEU A 296 -73.46 40.19 -36.61
C LEU A 296 -72.18 39.56 -36.03
N ILE A 297 -72.04 39.60 -34.72
CA ILE A 297 -70.86 39.08 -33.98
C ILE A 297 -71.23 37.87 -33.12
N ASP A 298 -72.44 37.88 -32.55
CA ASP A 298 -72.95 36.77 -31.75
C ASP A 298 -74.43 36.54 -32.06
N GLU A 299 -74.83 35.27 -32.13
CA GLU A 299 -76.23 34.87 -32.15
C GLU A 299 -76.44 33.72 -31.15
N HIS A 300 -77.47 33.85 -30.32
CA HIS A 300 -77.85 32.83 -29.35
C HIS A 300 -79.36 32.59 -29.40
N ILE A 301 -79.77 31.32 -29.47
CA ILE A 301 -81.17 30.90 -29.58
C ILE A 301 -81.50 29.95 -28.44
N ILE A 302 -82.71 30.11 -27.88
CA ILE A 302 -83.37 29.13 -27.00
C ILE A 302 -84.65 28.64 -27.72
N GLY A 303 -84.82 27.32 -27.95
CA GLY A 303 -85.89 26.77 -28.83
C GLY A 303 -85.83 25.26 -29.15
N LYS A 304 -86.48 24.80 -30.24
CA LYS A 304 -86.57 23.39 -30.73
C LYS A 304 -85.71 23.12 -31.99
N THR A 305 -85.38 21.84 -32.27
CA THR A 305 -84.37 21.40 -33.29
C THR A 305 -84.75 20.13 -34.09
N ILE A 306 -83.80 19.56 -34.88
CA ILE A 306 -83.89 18.31 -35.67
C ILE A 306 -82.66 17.39 -35.37
N PRO A 307 -82.80 16.06 -35.27
CA PRO A 307 -81.70 15.12 -35.01
C PRO A 307 -80.79 14.83 -36.23
N SER A 308 -79.49 14.78 -35.98
CA SER A 308 -78.43 14.29 -36.87
C SER A 308 -77.33 13.57 -36.07
N VAL A 309 -76.50 12.73 -36.71
CA VAL A 309 -75.32 12.16 -36.04
C VAL A 309 -74.26 13.26 -35.85
N VAL A 310 -73.73 13.38 -34.63
CA VAL A 310 -72.68 14.33 -34.25
C VAL A 310 -71.31 13.65 -34.22
N SER A 311 -71.23 12.44 -33.66
CA SER A 311 -69.98 11.68 -33.61
C SER A 311 -70.22 10.20 -33.37
N MET A 312 -69.25 9.36 -33.74
CA MET A 312 -69.18 7.95 -33.35
C MET A 312 -67.74 7.61 -32.96
N ALA A 313 -67.45 7.74 -31.66
CA ALA A 313 -66.10 7.67 -31.11
C ALA A 313 -65.89 6.42 -30.25
N ARG A 314 -64.65 5.97 -30.11
CA ARG A 314 -64.25 4.86 -29.24
C ARG A 314 -64.31 5.27 -27.77
N VAL A 315 -64.75 4.35 -26.91
CA VAL A 315 -64.80 4.50 -25.45
C VAL A 315 -63.56 3.91 -24.77
N HIS A 316 -63.08 2.78 -25.26
CA HIS A 316 -61.94 2.04 -24.72
C HIS A 316 -60.62 2.50 -25.36
N PRO A 317 -59.46 2.17 -24.76
CA PRO A 317 -58.15 2.41 -25.35
C PRO A 317 -58.01 1.89 -26.79
N ASN A 318 -57.07 2.46 -27.54
CA ASN A 318 -56.73 2.02 -28.88
C ASN A 318 -55.20 2.02 -29.08
N PRO A 319 -54.55 0.86 -29.29
CA PRO A 319 -55.13 -0.48 -29.41
C PRO A 319 -55.82 -1.01 -28.15
N SER A 320 -56.52 -2.14 -28.27
CA SER A 320 -57.20 -2.80 -27.16
C SER A 320 -57.06 -4.32 -27.20
N ASN A 321 -56.79 -4.93 -26.04
CA ASN A 321 -56.82 -6.38 -25.88
C ASN A 321 -58.16 -6.95 -25.41
N THR A 322 -59.13 -6.10 -25.05
CA THR A 322 -60.34 -6.52 -24.33
C THR A 322 -61.22 -7.46 -25.16
N ALA A 323 -62.07 -8.26 -24.49
CA ALA A 323 -63.01 -9.15 -25.17
C ALA A 323 -64.16 -8.39 -25.87
N ILE A 324 -64.50 -7.20 -25.37
CA ILE A 324 -65.55 -6.31 -25.88
C ILE A 324 -64.99 -4.89 -25.89
N VAL A 325 -65.23 -4.16 -26.98
CA VAL A 325 -64.96 -2.73 -27.13
C VAL A 325 -66.26 -1.98 -27.41
N ASP A 326 -66.30 -0.68 -27.11
CA ASP A 326 -67.54 0.11 -27.07
C ASP A 326 -67.40 1.38 -27.92
N PHE A 327 -68.43 1.75 -28.68
CA PHE A 327 -68.48 3.00 -29.44
C PHE A 327 -69.57 3.91 -28.88
N THR A 328 -69.23 5.15 -28.51
CA THR A 328 -70.20 6.19 -28.17
C THR A 328 -70.67 6.89 -29.45
N VAL A 329 -71.91 6.58 -29.83
CA VAL A 329 -72.69 7.30 -30.85
C VAL A 329 -73.35 8.49 -30.15
N THR A 330 -73.08 9.70 -30.63
CA THR A 330 -73.72 10.93 -30.15
C THR A 330 -74.50 11.58 -31.28
N LEU A 331 -75.70 12.05 -30.97
CA LEU A 331 -76.67 12.67 -31.86
C LEU A 331 -76.94 14.11 -31.39
N SER A 332 -77.43 14.98 -32.28
CA SER A 332 -77.59 16.41 -31.98
C SER A 332 -78.68 16.71 -30.95
N GLU A 333 -79.64 15.81 -30.74
CA GLU A 333 -80.69 15.93 -29.73
C GLU A 333 -81.20 14.56 -29.24
N PRO A 334 -82.03 14.50 -28.18
CA PRO A 334 -82.60 13.26 -27.68
C PRO A 334 -83.54 12.52 -28.64
N VAL A 335 -83.22 11.25 -28.93
CA VAL A 335 -83.98 10.36 -29.82
C VAL A 335 -84.53 9.09 -29.15
N THR A 336 -85.27 8.35 -29.97
CA THR A 336 -85.78 6.98 -29.80
C THR A 336 -85.59 6.23 -31.13
N GLY A 337 -85.64 4.89 -31.11
CA GLY A 337 -85.55 4.04 -32.31
C GLY A 337 -84.27 3.20 -32.38
N VAL A 338 -83.13 3.76 -31.96
CA VAL A 338 -81.79 3.16 -32.12
C VAL A 338 -81.68 1.74 -31.55
N ASP A 339 -81.36 0.76 -32.40
CA ASP A 339 -81.06 -0.64 -32.04
C ASP A 339 -79.83 -1.21 -32.81
N VAL A 340 -79.63 -2.53 -32.79
CA VAL A 340 -78.47 -3.21 -33.40
C VAL A 340 -78.49 -3.22 -34.94
N SER A 341 -79.64 -2.98 -35.56
CA SER A 341 -79.81 -3.01 -37.02
C SER A 341 -79.44 -1.71 -37.73
N ASP A 342 -79.39 -0.59 -37.00
CA ASP A 342 -78.87 0.69 -37.50
C ASP A 342 -77.33 0.68 -37.68
N PHE A 343 -76.63 -0.45 -37.42
CA PHE A 343 -75.16 -0.49 -37.39
C PHE A 343 -74.54 -1.63 -38.21
N ILE A 344 -73.42 -1.33 -38.86
CA ILE A 344 -72.57 -2.31 -39.55
C ILE A 344 -71.17 -2.31 -38.90
N LEU A 345 -70.65 -3.48 -38.58
CA LEU A 345 -69.29 -3.67 -38.07
C LEU A 345 -68.41 -4.34 -39.13
N THR A 346 -67.44 -3.61 -39.66
CA THR A 346 -66.39 -4.15 -40.53
C THR A 346 -65.20 -4.58 -39.66
N SER A 347 -64.69 -5.80 -39.84
CA SER A 347 -63.57 -6.31 -39.04
C SER A 347 -62.54 -7.09 -39.86
N THR A 348 -61.28 -7.04 -39.44
CA THR A 348 -60.22 -7.97 -39.87
C THR A 348 -59.88 -9.05 -38.84
N THR A 349 -60.40 -8.97 -37.61
CA THR A 349 -60.26 -10.04 -36.61
C THR A 349 -61.27 -11.17 -36.85
N ILE A 350 -60.93 -12.38 -36.44
CA ILE A 350 -61.80 -13.55 -36.63
C ILE A 350 -62.89 -13.57 -35.55
N ASN A 351 -64.16 -13.70 -35.96
CA ASN A 351 -65.35 -13.75 -35.10
C ASN A 351 -65.70 -12.45 -34.33
N ALA A 352 -65.32 -11.26 -34.83
CA ALA A 352 -65.90 -10.02 -34.31
C ALA A 352 -67.39 -9.87 -34.66
N SER A 353 -68.17 -9.23 -33.79
CA SER A 353 -69.61 -8.99 -34.01
C SER A 353 -70.16 -7.88 -33.10
N ILE A 354 -71.22 -7.18 -33.52
CA ILE A 354 -72.00 -6.31 -32.63
C ILE A 354 -72.77 -7.20 -31.66
N SER A 355 -72.69 -6.86 -30.37
CA SER A 355 -73.22 -7.68 -29.26
C SER A 355 -74.33 -7.00 -28.47
N ALA A 356 -74.35 -5.67 -28.41
CA ALA A 356 -75.46 -4.89 -27.84
C ALA A 356 -75.45 -3.43 -28.34
N VAL A 357 -76.59 -2.76 -28.25
CA VAL A 357 -76.72 -1.31 -28.28
C VAL A 357 -77.45 -0.89 -27.00
N ASN A 358 -76.85 0.00 -26.21
CA ASN A 358 -77.36 0.45 -24.92
C ASN A 358 -77.30 1.98 -24.83
N GLY A 359 -78.43 2.64 -24.64
CA GLY A 359 -78.46 4.10 -24.52
C GLY A 359 -79.86 4.68 -24.46
N SER A 360 -79.93 6.00 -24.32
CA SER A 360 -81.20 6.74 -24.31
C SER A 360 -80.93 8.23 -24.49
N GLY A 361 -81.83 8.93 -25.18
CA GLY A 361 -81.67 10.36 -25.42
C GLY A 361 -80.69 10.59 -26.58
N SER A 362 -79.69 11.45 -26.39
CA SER A 362 -78.76 11.85 -27.47
C SER A 362 -77.54 10.95 -27.61
N THR A 363 -77.39 9.92 -26.78
CA THR A 363 -76.14 9.18 -26.63
C THR A 363 -76.37 7.68 -26.43
N TYR A 364 -75.67 6.87 -27.22
CA TYR A 364 -75.77 5.41 -27.25
C TYR A 364 -74.38 4.77 -27.25
N ILE A 365 -74.26 3.62 -26.60
CA ILE A 365 -73.06 2.79 -26.58
C ILE A 365 -73.34 1.53 -27.41
N VAL A 366 -72.55 1.33 -28.46
CA VAL A 366 -72.58 0.13 -29.31
C VAL A 366 -71.43 -0.77 -28.92
N SER A 367 -71.74 -1.94 -28.36
CA SER A 367 -70.76 -2.89 -27.83
C SER A 367 -70.42 -3.96 -28.86
N ALA A 368 -69.16 -4.07 -29.26
CA ALA A 368 -68.66 -5.04 -30.23
C ALA A 368 -67.69 -6.04 -29.58
N GLN A 369 -67.91 -7.34 -29.81
CA GLN A 369 -66.95 -8.39 -29.48
C GLN A 369 -65.75 -8.30 -30.41
N THR A 370 -64.54 -8.32 -29.85
CA THR A 370 -63.30 -8.07 -30.61
C THR A 370 -62.78 -9.28 -31.38
N GLY A 371 -63.37 -10.46 -31.18
CA GLY A 371 -62.94 -11.70 -31.84
C GLY A 371 -61.64 -12.29 -31.26
N THR A 372 -60.95 -13.10 -32.06
CA THR A 372 -59.69 -13.77 -31.70
C THR A 372 -58.53 -13.32 -32.59
N GLY A 373 -57.38 -13.06 -31.96
CA GLY A 373 -56.20 -12.51 -32.62
C GLY A 373 -56.29 -11.00 -32.86
N ASP A 374 -55.24 -10.47 -33.47
CA ASP A 374 -55.03 -9.04 -33.71
C ASP A 374 -55.72 -8.58 -34.99
N GLY A 375 -55.98 -7.28 -35.12
CA GLY A 375 -56.62 -6.73 -36.31
C GLY A 375 -57.31 -5.39 -36.06
N THR A 376 -58.46 -5.18 -36.71
CA THR A 376 -59.21 -3.91 -36.65
C THR A 376 -60.72 -4.13 -36.63
N LEU A 377 -61.46 -3.26 -35.94
CA LEU A 377 -62.93 -3.18 -35.90
C LEU A 377 -63.36 -1.73 -36.21
N HIS A 378 -64.17 -1.53 -37.25
CA HIS A 378 -64.73 -0.24 -37.68
C HIS A 378 -66.26 -0.31 -37.67
N LEU A 379 -66.92 0.74 -37.18
CA LEU A 379 -68.38 0.81 -37.02
C LEU A 379 -68.97 1.92 -37.91
N ASP A 380 -70.03 1.59 -38.65
CA ASP A 380 -70.85 2.51 -39.43
C ASP A 380 -72.28 2.56 -38.86
N LEU A 381 -72.96 3.71 -38.99
CA LEU A 381 -74.41 3.83 -38.77
C LEU A 381 -75.12 3.95 -40.12
N ILE A 382 -76.08 3.07 -40.34
CA ILE A 382 -76.97 3.04 -41.49
C ILE A 382 -78.38 3.41 -41.03
N ASP A 383 -78.91 4.52 -41.54
CA ASP A 383 -80.24 5.01 -41.26
C ASP A 383 -81.29 4.28 -42.11
N ASP A 384 -82.36 3.79 -41.48
CA ASP A 384 -83.50 3.12 -42.11
C ASP A 384 -84.85 3.81 -41.82
N ASP A 385 -84.86 5.09 -41.44
CA ASP A 385 -85.99 5.82 -40.84
C ASP A 385 -86.44 5.26 -39.46
N SER A 386 -85.72 4.39 -38.73
CA SER A 386 -86.12 4.03 -37.34
C SER A 386 -86.01 5.23 -36.39
N ILE A 387 -84.87 5.93 -36.44
CA ILE A 387 -84.40 6.89 -35.43
C ILE A 387 -85.17 8.21 -35.49
N ALA A 388 -85.79 8.65 -34.39
CA ALA A 388 -86.55 9.90 -34.31
C ALA A 388 -86.53 10.59 -32.95
N SER A 389 -86.60 11.93 -32.94
CA SER A 389 -86.55 12.74 -31.72
C SER A 389 -87.85 12.78 -30.93
N SER A 390 -87.78 13.31 -29.70
CA SER A 390 -88.95 13.46 -28.80
C SER A 390 -90.11 14.28 -29.36
N PHE A 391 -89.88 15.10 -30.40
CA PHE A 391 -90.93 15.83 -31.13
C PHE A 391 -91.33 15.17 -32.47
N GLY A 392 -90.74 14.03 -32.81
CA GLY A 392 -91.08 13.22 -33.99
C GLY A 392 -90.25 13.48 -35.25
N ALA A 393 -89.22 14.32 -35.21
CA ALA A 393 -88.32 14.56 -36.34
C ALA A 393 -87.39 13.35 -36.58
N LYS A 394 -87.22 12.94 -37.85
CA LYS A 394 -86.38 11.79 -38.24
C LYS A 394 -84.90 12.16 -38.36
N LEU A 395 -84.02 11.20 -38.13
CA LEU A 395 -82.56 11.36 -38.23
C LEU A 395 -82.17 11.70 -39.67
N GLY A 396 -81.73 12.95 -39.92
CA GLY A 396 -81.44 13.42 -41.29
C GLY A 396 -82.66 13.96 -42.07
N ASP A 397 -83.80 14.17 -41.39
CA ASP A 397 -85.15 14.31 -41.98
C ASP A 397 -85.66 12.98 -42.58
N THR A 398 -86.80 12.99 -43.26
CA THR A 398 -87.54 11.77 -43.63
C THR A 398 -86.98 11.12 -44.90
N GLY A 399 -86.47 9.89 -44.81
CA GLY A 399 -86.13 9.06 -45.98
C GLY A 399 -84.79 8.31 -45.92
N VAL A 400 -84.86 7.03 -45.51
CA VAL A 400 -83.86 5.94 -45.54
C VAL A 400 -82.52 6.29 -46.20
N GLY A 401 -81.49 6.39 -45.36
CA GLY A 401 -80.10 6.57 -45.73
C GLY A 401 -79.67 8.03 -45.83
N ASN A 402 -80.55 8.98 -45.52
CA ASN A 402 -80.21 10.40 -45.42
C ASN A 402 -79.47 10.71 -44.10
N GLY A 403 -79.67 9.88 -43.05
CA GLY A 403 -79.01 9.98 -41.75
C GLY A 403 -77.71 9.18 -41.61
N ASN A 404 -77.27 8.48 -42.66
CA ASN A 404 -76.09 7.60 -42.66
C ASN A 404 -74.82 8.28 -42.14
N PHE A 405 -74.06 7.59 -41.29
CA PHE A 405 -72.76 8.04 -40.79
C PHE A 405 -71.71 6.94 -40.96
N ILE A 406 -70.93 7.04 -42.04
CA ILE A 406 -69.85 6.11 -42.42
C ILE A 406 -68.43 6.62 -42.06
N ASN A 407 -68.35 7.49 -41.05
CA ASN A 407 -67.11 8.10 -40.58
C ASN A 407 -66.83 7.71 -39.12
N GLY A 408 -67.28 6.52 -38.70
CA GLY A 408 -67.00 6.02 -37.36
C GLY A 408 -65.53 5.72 -37.15
N GLU A 409 -65.08 5.76 -35.91
CA GLU A 409 -63.70 5.40 -35.59
C GLU A 409 -63.41 3.90 -35.78
N THR A 410 -62.12 3.54 -35.82
CA THR A 410 -61.65 2.16 -35.95
C THR A 410 -60.82 1.78 -34.73
N TYR A 411 -61.20 0.71 -34.02
CA TYR A 411 -60.33 0.07 -33.06
C TYR A 411 -59.26 -0.74 -33.77
N ASN A 412 -58.01 -0.62 -33.30
CA ASN A 412 -56.99 -1.65 -33.46
C ASN A 412 -57.16 -2.65 -32.30
N ILE A 413 -57.22 -3.94 -32.61
CA ILE A 413 -57.25 -5.02 -31.62
C ILE A 413 -55.87 -5.65 -31.58
N ASP A 414 -55.37 -5.85 -30.36
CA ASP A 414 -54.00 -6.27 -30.11
C ASP A 414 -53.97 -7.17 -28.88
N LYS A 415 -53.67 -8.45 -29.10
CA LYS A 415 -53.69 -9.54 -28.11
C LYS A 415 -52.37 -10.31 -28.11
N ALA A 416 -51.34 -9.78 -28.76
CA ALA A 416 -49.98 -10.21 -28.58
C ALA A 416 -49.56 -9.93 -27.13
N THR A 417 -48.80 -10.83 -26.51
CA THR A 417 -48.16 -10.53 -25.22
C THR A 417 -46.73 -10.08 -25.51
N PRO A 418 -46.27 -8.93 -24.97
CA PRO A 418 -44.88 -8.54 -25.08
C PRO A 418 -43.94 -9.62 -24.53
N SER A 419 -42.69 -9.58 -24.97
CA SER A 419 -41.65 -10.50 -24.51
C SER A 419 -40.30 -9.82 -24.64
N ILE A 420 -39.34 -10.14 -23.75
CA ILE A 420 -37.96 -9.71 -23.96
C ILE A 420 -37.30 -10.58 -25.04
N VAL A 421 -36.80 -9.90 -26.07
CA VAL A 421 -36.02 -10.46 -27.17
C VAL A 421 -34.57 -10.62 -26.74
N SER A 422 -34.01 -9.62 -26.05
CA SER A 422 -32.62 -9.61 -25.60
C SER A 422 -32.37 -8.68 -24.42
N ILE A 423 -31.34 -9.02 -23.63
CA ILE A 423 -30.67 -8.11 -22.69
C ILE A 423 -29.18 -8.17 -23.02
N VAL A 424 -28.63 -7.10 -23.59
CA VAL A 424 -27.25 -7.02 -24.09
C VAL A 424 -26.45 -5.92 -23.41
N ARG A 425 -25.12 -6.00 -23.48
CA ARG A 425 -24.18 -5.01 -22.94
C ARG A 425 -24.09 -3.77 -23.86
N ALA A 426 -24.14 -2.57 -23.30
CA ALA A 426 -23.93 -1.33 -24.06
C ALA A 426 -22.47 -0.85 -24.06
N ASN A 427 -21.80 -0.92 -22.91
CA ASN A 427 -20.38 -0.59 -22.75
C ASN A 427 -19.48 -1.83 -22.98
N SER A 428 -18.17 -1.59 -23.09
CA SER A 428 -17.13 -2.61 -23.25
C SER A 428 -17.08 -3.66 -22.13
N ASN A 429 -16.63 -4.87 -22.46
CA ASN A 429 -16.42 -5.97 -21.51
C ASN A 429 -15.05 -6.64 -21.76
N PRO A 430 -14.24 -6.96 -20.73
CA PRO A 430 -14.43 -6.65 -19.31
C PRO A 430 -14.36 -5.14 -19.02
N THR A 431 -14.68 -4.72 -17.80
CA THR A 431 -14.70 -3.29 -17.44
C THR A 431 -14.50 -3.01 -15.95
N SER A 432 -13.93 -1.85 -15.64
CA SER A 432 -13.74 -1.31 -14.29
C SER A 432 -14.73 -0.19 -13.95
N ALA A 433 -15.52 0.26 -14.91
CA ALA A 433 -16.37 1.45 -14.82
C ALA A 433 -17.32 1.40 -13.61
N ALA A 434 -17.51 2.55 -12.95
CA ALA A 434 -18.33 2.65 -11.73
C ALA A 434 -19.81 2.27 -11.95
N ASN A 435 -20.32 2.49 -13.16
CA ASN A 435 -21.62 2.00 -13.61
C ASN A 435 -21.46 1.39 -15.01
N VAL A 436 -22.35 0.45 -15.35
CA VAL A 436 -22.49 -0.15 -16.68
C VAL A 436 -23.96 -0.21 -17.08
N ASP A 437 -24.22 -0.18 -18.37
CA ASP A 437 -25.56 -0.10 -18.94
C ASP A 437 -25.90 -1.37 -19.74
N PHE A 438 -27.04 -1.97 -19.43
CA PHE A 438 -27.64 -3.03 -20.24
C PHE A 438 -28.73 -2.44 -21.14
N ILE A 439 -28.90 -2.98 -22.34
CA ILE A 439 -30.01 -2.66 -23.25
C ILE A 439 -30.96 -3.85 -23.24
N ALA A 440 -32.13 -3.69 -22.61
CA ALA A 440 -33.24 -4.61 -22.73
C ALA A 440 -34.09 -4.23 -23.95
N THR A 441 -34.39 -5.21 -24.80
CA THR A 441 -35.24 -5.04 -26.00
C THR A 441 -36.46 -5.92 -25.89
N PHE A 442 -37.65 -5.32 -25.99
CA PHE A 442 -38.94 -6.01 -26.04
C PHE A 442 -39.38 -6.24 -27.50
N SER A 443 -40.27 -7.21 -27.72
CA SER A 443 -40.86 -7.53 -29.03
C SER A 443 -41.63 -6.36 -29.63
N GLU A 444 -42.22 -5.52 -28.79
CA GLU A 444 -43.06 -4.36 -29.16
C GLU A 444 -43.00 -3.26 -28.09
N PRO A 445 -43.61 -2.08 -28.32
CA PRO A 445 -43.60 -0.99 -27.36
C PRO A 445 -44.31 -1.32 -26.03
N VAL A 446 -43.58 -1.20 -24.93
CA VAL A 446 -44.09 -1.40 -23.57
C VAL A 446 -43.94 -0.16 -22.69
N THR A 447 -44.68 -0.14 -21.60
CA THR A 447 -44.72 0.90 -20.56
C THR A 447 -44.68 0.26 -19.17
N GLY A 448 -44.46 1.05 -18.12
CA GLY A 448 -44.33 0.56 -16.74
C GLY A 448 -42.90 0.18 -16.33
N VAL A 449 -42.01 -0.08 -17.28
CA VAL A 449 -40.65 -0.60 -17.07
C VAL A 449 -39.83 0.26 -16.08
N ASP A 450 -39.57 -0.27 -14.89
CA ASP A 450 -38.77 0.35 -13.82
C ASP A 450 -37.72 -0.60 -13.21
N THR A 451 -37.03 -0.15 -12.16
CA THR A 451 -35.93 -0.90 -11.52
C THR A 451 -36.35 -2.20 -10.80
N SER A 452 -37.65 -2.41 -10.56
CA SER A 452 -38.19 -3.58 -9.86
C SER A 452 -38.49 -4.76 -10.79
N ASP A 453 -38.51 -4.54 -12.10
CA ASP A 453 -38.71 -5.56 -13.13
C ASP A 453 -37.40 -6.26 -13.52
N PHE A 454 -36.30 -5.97 -12.80
CA PHE A 454 -34.97 -6.51 -13.07
C PHE A 454 -34.27 -6.95 -11.79
N SER A 455 -33.39 -7.93 -11.91
CA SER A 455 -32.54 -8.42 -10.82
C SER A 455 -31.12 -8.72 -11.30
N LEU A 456 -30.15 -8.76 -10.39
CA LEU A 456 -28.76 -9.09 -10.68
C LEU A 456 -28.50 -10.55 -10.27
N ALA A 457 -28.33 -11.43 -11.24
CA ALA A 457 -28.24 -12.88 -11.02
C ALA A 457 -27.01 -13.32 -10.20
N SER A 458 -25.99 -12.47 -10.14
CA SER A 458 -24.61 -12.85 -9.77
C SER A 458 -23.87 -11.77 -8.98
N ALA A 459 -24.60 -10.90 -8.26
CA ALA A 459 -24.05 -9.84 -7.40
C ALA A 459 -23.34 -10.36 -6.12
N ALA A 460 -22.27 -11.13 -6.31
CA ALA A 460 -21.48 -11.73 -5.23
C ALA A 460 -20.71 -10.65 -4.45
N SER A 461 -21.18 -10.32 -3.25
CA SER A 461 -20.49 -9.52 -2.21
C SER A 461 -20.05 -8.07 -2.53
N GLY A 462 -20.06 -7.63 -3.79
CA GLY A 462 -19.49 -6.33 -4.20
C GLY A 462 -20.33 -5.08 -3.93
N GLY A 463 -21.63 -5.23 -3.59
CA GLY A 463 -22.55 -4.10 -3.38
C GLY A 463 -23.13 -3.46 -4.65
N ALA A 464 -23.14 -4.20 -5.77
CA ALA A 464 -23.75 -3.76 -7.03
C ALA A 464 -25.28 -3.57 -6.89
N VAL A 465 -25.81 -2.52 -7.53
CA VAL A 465 -27.24 -2.15 -7.46
C VAL A 465 -27.73 -1.56 -8.79
N ILE A 466 -29.01 -1.70 -9.09
CA ILE A 466 -29.63 -1.07 -10.25
C ILE A 466 -29.91 0.41 -9.90
N ASN A 467 -29.36 1.34 -10.68
CA ASN A 467 -29.48 2.78 -10.42
C ASN A 467 -30.78 3.37 -10.98
N SER A 468 -31.09 3.03 -12.24
CA SER A 468 -32.15 3.65 -13.01
C SER A 468 -32.43 2.87 -14.30
N VAL A 469 -33.70 2.78 -14.68
CA VAL A 469 -34.12 2.44 -16.04
C VAL A 469 -34.42 3.74 -16.79
N ASN A 470 -33.89 3.90 -18.00
CA ASN A 470 -34.20 5.02 -18.90
C ASN A 470 -34.45 4.47 -20.30
N GLY A 471 -35.62 4.75 -20.88
CA GLY A 471 -35.98 4.27 -22.21
C GLY A 471 -37.41 4.62 -22.57
N ALA A 472 -37.84 4.17 -23.74
CA ALA A 472 -39.20 4.32 -24.24
C ALA A 472 -39.47 3.30 -25.35
N ASN A 473 -40.75 3.10 -25.66
CA ASN A 473 -41.20 2.13 -26.66
C ASN A 473 -40.69 0.72 -26.30
N ASN A 474 -39.91 0.08 -27.17
CA ASN A 474 -39.47 -1.31 -27.01
C ASN A 474 -37.99 -1.45 -26.61
N THR A 475 -37.31 -0.38 -26.19
CA THR A 475 -35.88 -0.43 -25.86
C THR A 475 -35.57 0.42 -24.63
N TYR A 476 -34.96 -0.23 -23.63
CA TYR A 476 -34.66 0.36 -22.32
C TYR A 476 -33.20 0.17 -21.95
N THR A 477 -32.59 1.24 -21.46
CA THR A 477 -31.22 1.26 -20.93
C THR A 477 -31.27 1.20 -19.41
N ILE A 478 -30.80 0.09 -18.84
CA ILE A 478 -30.76 -0.16 -17.40
C ILE A 478 -29.34 0.08 -16.91
N SER A 479 -29.14 1.17 -16.16
CA SER A 479 -27.84 1.52 -15.59
C SER A 479 -27.66 0.87 -14.23
N VAL A 480 -26.53 0.17 -14.05
CA VAL A 480 -26.22 -0.66 -12.89
C VAL A 480 -24.89 -0.19 -12.29
N ASN A 481 -24.88 0.17 -11.01
CA ASN A 481 -23.64 0.39 -10.27
C ASN A 481 -22.92 -0.94 -10.08
N THR A 482 -21.63 -0.99 -10.40
CA THR A 482 -20.85 -2.24 -10.48
C THR A 482 -20.25 -2.67 -9.14
N GLY A 483 -20.54 -1.97 -8.05
CA GLY A 483 -20.01 -2.27 -6.71
C GLY A 483 -18.55 -1.85 -6.52
N SER A 484 -17.90 -2.41 -5.50
CA SER A 484 -16.58 -1.97 -5.00
C SER A 484 -15.42 -2.96 -5.25
N GLY A 485 -15.65 -4.09 -5.91
CA GLY A 485 -14.62 -5.10 -6.17
C GLY A 485 -15.04 -6.07 -7.27
N ASP A 486 -14.16 -7.00 -7.63
CA ASP A 486 -14.33 -7.89 -8.79
C ASP A 486 -15.56 -8.78 -8.67
N ASN A 487 -16.37 -8.83 -9.72
CA ASN A 487 -17.60 -9.62 -9.78
C ASN A 487 -18.03 -9.85 -11.24
N SER A 488 -19.08 -10.64 -11.45
CA SER A 488 -19.67 -10.87 -12.77
C SER A 488 -21.15 -10.51 -12.68
N LEU A 489 -21.67 -9.62 -13.52
CA LEU A 489 -23.05 -9.10 -13.46
C LEU A 489 -23.84 -9.51 -14.69
N ARG A 490 -24.85 -10.35 -14.51
CA ARG A 490 -25.93 -10.54 -15.48
C ARG A 490 -27.19 -9.87 -14.96
N LEU A 491 -27.84 -9.08 -15.83
CA LEU A 491 -29.16 -8.53 -15.57
C LEU A 491 -30.22 -9.50 -16.06
N ASP A 492 -31.06 -9.98 -15.15
CA ASP A 492 -32.21 -10.84 -15.43
C ASP A 492 -33.49 -10.03 -15.33
N PHE A 493 -34.41 -10.23 -16.28
CA PHE A 493 -35.74 -9.66 -16.23
C PHE A 493 -36.68 -10.52 -15.38
N ILE A 494 -37.36 -9.87 -14.45
CA ILE A 494 -38.35 -10.45 -13.55
C ILE A 494 -39.71 -9.89 -13.93
N ASP A 495 -40.51 -10.71 -14.62
CA ASP A 495 -41.92 -10.47 -14.81
C ASP A 495 -42.65 -10.50 -13.44
N ASN A 496 -43.37 -9.42 -13.17
CA ASN A 496 -44.06 -9.13 -11.92
C ASN A 496 -45.48 -8.55 -12.17
N ASP A 497 -46.02 -8.73 -13.37
CA ASP A 497 -47.27 -8.10 -13.87
C ASP A 497 -47.29 -6.54 -13.89
N SER A 498 -46.17 -5.83 -13.70
CA SER A 498 -46.14 -4.34 -13.70
C SER A 498 -46.17 -3.73 -15.11
N ILE A 499 -45.52 -4.40 -16.07
CA ILE A 499 -45.29 -3.92 -17.43
C ILE A 499 -46.47 -4.26 -18.31
N THR A 500 -46.92 -3.29 -19.13
CA THR A 500 -47.89 -3.52 -20.19
C THR A 500 -47.49 -2.83 -21.48
N ASP A 501 -47.87 -3.43 -22.62
CA ASP A 501 -47.96 -2.69 -23.87
C ASP A 501 -49.06 -1.59 -23.83
N ILE A 502 -49.29 -0.92 -24.96
CA ILE A 502 -50.32 0.12 -25.11
C ILE A 502 -51.77 -0.44 -25.12
N ALA A 503 -51.95 -1.74 -25.36
CA ALA A 503 -53.24 -2.43 -25.38
C ALA A 503 -53.64 -3.02 -24.02
N GLY A 504 -52.67 -3.16 -23.11
CA GLY A 504 -52.80 -3.73 -21.78
C GLY A 504 -52.30 -5.17 -21.63
N ASN A 505 -51.53 -5.72 -22.58
CA ASN A 505 -50.96 -7.07 -22.45
C ASN A 505 -49.64 -7.06 -21.67
N MET A 506 -49.48 -8.05 -20.78
CA MET A 506 -48.33 -8.20 -19.88
C MET A 506 -47.29 -9.18 -20.46
N PRO A 507 -45.99 -9.06 -20.12
CA PRO A 507 -44.96 -9.97 -20.59
C PRO A 507 -45.23 -11.45 -20.26
N GLY A 508 -45.48 -12.26 -21.30
CA GLY A 508 -45.87 -13.67 -21.18
C GLY A 508 -47.35 -13.92 -20.77
N GLY A 509 -48.07 -12.87 -20.34
CA GLY A 509 -49.47 -12.93 -19.90
C GLY A 509 -49.62 -12.84 -18.38
N LEU A 510 -50.87 -12.89 -17.89
CA LEU A 510 -51.19 -12.66 -16.48
C LEU A 510 -50.64 -13.76 -15.55
N GLY A 511 -49.70 -13.40 -14.67
CA GLY A 511 -49.28 -14.19 -13.52
C GLY A 511 -47.76 -14.23 -13.31
N ALA A 512 -47.24 -13.24 -12.59
CA ALA A 512 -45.83 -12.99 -12.27
C ALA A 512 -44.88 -14.21 -12.30
N GLY A 513 -43.82 -14.05 -13.09
CA GLY A 513 -42.71 -14.97 -13.27
C GLY A 513 -42.83 -15.86 -14.51
N ASN A 514 -43.88 -15.66 -15.32
CA ASN A 514 -44.09 -16.42 -16.56
C ASN A 514 -43.39 -15.77 -17.77
N GLY A 515 -43.19 -14.45 -17.76
CA GLY A 515 -42.44 -13.68 -18.75
C GLY A 515 -40.93 -13.54 -18.49
N ASN A 516 -40.39 -14.19 -17.44
CA ASN A 516 -38.99 -14.03 -16.99
C ASN A 516 -37.94 -14.30 -18.08
N TYR A 517 -36.90 -13.46 -18.15
CA TYR A 517 -35.76 -13.64 -19.06
C TYR A 517 -34.43 -13.65 -18.29
N GLY A 518 -33.89 -14.85 -18.06
CA GLY A 518 -32.62 -15.09 -17.36
C GLY A 518 -31.42 -15.40 -18.27
N ASN A 519 -31.51 -15.05 -19.57
CA ASN A 519 -30.51 -15.36 -20.60
C ASN A 519 -29.75 -14.11 -21.08
N GLY A 520 -29.68 -13.07 -20.26
CA GLY A 520 -28.95 -11.83 -20.59
C GLY A 520 -27.45 -12.04 -20.75
N GLU A 521 -26.79 -11.12 -21.44
CA GLU A 521 -25.33 -11.04 -21.44
C GLU A 521 -24.78 -10.70 -20.04
N THR A 522 -23.53 -11.09 -19.77
CA THR A 522 -22.87 -10.90 -18.47
C THR A 522 -21.68 -9.94 -18.60
N TYR A 523 -21.60 -8.93 -17.73
CA TYR A 523 -20.42 -8.10 -17.54
C TYR A 523 -19.42 -8.76 -16.60
N ASP A 524 -18.15 -8.78 -16.97
CA ASP A 524 -17.02 -9.16 -16.13
C ASP A 524 -16.44 -7.87 -15.54
N ILE A 525 -16.82 -7.58 -14.31
CA ILE A 525 -16.40 -6.41 -13.56
C ILE A 525 -15.07 -6.72 -12.89
N HIS A 526 -14.04 -5.98 -13.29
CA HIS A 526 -12.67 -6.18 -12.82
C HIS A 526 -12.07 -4.82 -12.44
N LYS A 527 -11.92 -4.63 -11.13
CA LYS A 527 -11.51 -3.40 -10.44
C LYS A 527 -10.26 -3.60 -9.60
N SER A 528 -9.81 -4.83 -9.37
CA SER A 528 -8.45 -5.07 -8.91
C SER A 528 -7.45 -4.47 -9.90
N THR A 529 -6.38 -3.92 -9.34
CA THR A 529 -5.37 -3.17 -10.08
C THR A 529 -4.22 -4.10 -10.44
N PRO A 530 -3.71 -4.05 -11.68
CA PRO A 530 -2.49 -4.78 -12.00
C PRO A 530 -1.36 -4.34 -11.06
N SER A 531 -0.48 -5.29 -10.74
CA SER A 531 0.67 -5.09 -9.87
C SER A 531 1.87 -5.88 -10.39
N VAL A 532 3.08 -5.41 -10.09
CA VAL A 532 4.32 -6.11 -10.46
C VAL A 532 4.59 -7.20 -9.42
N LEU A 533 4.59 -8.46 -9.85
CA LEU A 533 4.94 -9.61 -9.01
C LEU A 533 6.46 -9.75 -8.87
N SER A 534 7.20 -9.52 -9.95
CA SER A 534 8.66 -9.62 -9.94
C SER A 534 9.31 -8.91 -11.13
N ILE A 535 10.58 -8.52 -10.93
CA ILE A 535 11.53 -8.19 -11.99
C ILE A 535 12.81 -8.97 -11.69
N VAL A 536 13.09 -9.99 -12.49
CA VAL A 536 14.20 -10.94 -12.30
C VAL A 536 15.14 -10.94 -13.50
N ARG A 537 16.36 -11.45 -13.34
CA ARG A 537 17.32 -11.61 -14.44
C ARG A 537 16.91 -12.77 -15.35
N ALA A 538 17.13 -12.63 -16.66
CA ALA A 538 17.01 -13.76 -17.60
C ALA A 538 18.27 -14.65 -17.62
N ASN A 539 19.40 -14.18 -17.09
CA ASN A 539 20.70 -14.84 -17.17
C ASN A 539 21.47 -14.80 -15.82
N SER A 540 22.72 -15.29 -15.82
CA SER A 540 23.63 -15.24 -14.68
C SER A 540 23.90 -13.82 -14.18
N ASN A 541 24.05 -13.65 -12.87
CA ASN A 541 24.25 -12.34 -12.24
C ASN A 541 25.50 -11.60 -12.74
N LEU A 542 26.63 -12.29 -12.85
CA LEU A 542 27.92 -11.73 -13.26
C LEU A 542 28.11 -11.96 -14.75
N ILE A 543 28.38 -10.88 -15.51
CA ILE A 543 28.48 -10.90 -16.97
C ILE A 543 29.39 -9.78 -17.51
N ASN A 544 30.14 -10.09 -18.58
CA ASN A 544 30.81 -9.10 -19.42
C ASN A 544 30.05 -8.74 -20.71
N THR A 545 28.93 -9.43 -21.01
CA THR A 545 28.15 -9.27 -22.25
C THR A 545 27.66 -7.85 -22.46
N SER A 546 27.49 -7.43 -23.72
CA SER A 546 27.02 -6.09 -24.10
C SER A 546 25.57 -5.80 -23.73
N ASN A 547 24.74 -6.83 -23.58
CA ASN A 547 23.34 -6.70 -23.17
C ASN A 547 23.04 -7.57 -21.94
N ALA A 548 22.00 -7.18 -21.20
CA ALA A 548 21.42 -7.90 -20.07
C ALA A 548 19.89 -7.76 -20.10
N ASP A 549 19.17 -8.89 -19.94
CA ASP A 549 17.72 -8.96 -20.10
C ASP A 549 17.03 -9.18 -18.75
N PHE A 550 16.01 -8.38 -18.45
CA PHE A 550 15.17 -8.56 -17.26
C PHE A 550 13.79 -9.11 -17.66
N ILE A 551 13.27 -10.07 -16.89
CA ILE A 551 11.92 -10.60 -17.03
C ILE A 551 11.03 -9.93 -15.99
N VAL A 552 10.08 -9.13 -16.47
CA VAL A 552 9.05 -8.45 -15.69
C VAL A 552 7.78 -9.29 -15.71
N THR A 553 7.25 -9.63 -14.53
CA THR A 553 6.02 -10.41 -14.38
C THR A 553 4.96 -9.60 -13.64
N PHE A 554 3.78 -9.46 -14.25
CA PHE A 554 2.61 -8.78 -13.69
C PHE A 554 1.60 -9.79 -13.11
N SER A 555 0.72 -9.32 -12.21
CA SER A 555 -0.35 -10.12 -11.60
C SER A 555 -1.39 -10.64 -12.61
N GLU A 556 -1.51 -9.98 -13.75
CA GLU A 556 -2.53 -10.20 -14.76
C GLU A 556 -2.07 -9.68 -16.14
N LEU A 557 -2.91 -9.82 -17.16
CA LEU A 557 -2.61 -9.34 -18.51
C LEU A 557 -2.67 -7.81 -18.57
N VAL A 558 -1.56 -7.19 -18.95
CA VAL A 558 -1.42 -5.73 -19.11
C VAL A 558 -1.00 -5.35 -20.52
N THR A 559 -1.31 -4.11 -20.88
CA THR A 559 -0.95 -3.44 -22.13
C THR A 559 -0.40 -2.05 -21.83
N GLY A 560 0.20 -1.39 -22.82
CA GLY A 560 0.86 -0.08 -22.64
C GLY A 560 2.31 -0.14 -22.14
N VAL A 561 2.84 -1.36 -21.89
CA VAL A 561 4.21 -1.56 -21.39
C VAL A 561 5.26 -1.23 -22.48
N ASP A 562 5.98 -0.12 -22.33
CA ASP A 562 7.07 0.33 -23.22
C ASP A 562 8.32 0.82 -22.46
N VAL A 563 9.31 1.37 -23.18
CA VAL A 563 10.60 1.80 -22.61
C VAL A 563 10.50 2.97 -21.62
N SER A 564 9.39 3.69 -21.59
CA SER A 564 9.17 4.86 -20.72
C SER A 564 8.64 4.51 -19.32
N ASP A 565 8.09 3.31 -19.14
CA ASP A 565 7.68 2.78 -17.83
C ASP A 565 8.87 2.26 -17.00
N PHE A 566 10.10 2.35 -17.51
CA PHE A 566 11.28 1.77 -16.88
C PHE A 566 12.40 2.79 -16.70
N ASN A 567 13.05 2.70 -15.55
CA ASN A 567 14.27 3.42 -15.22
C ASN A 567 15.43 2.43 -15.00
N ILE A 568 16.64 2.83 -15.38
CA ILE A 568 17.83 2.00 -15.26
C ILE A 568 18.79 2.61 -14.23
N ILE A 569 18.93 1.93 -13.09
CA ILE A 569 19.84 2.33 -12.02
C ILE A 569 21.19 1.66 -12.29
N ALA A 570 22.08 2.44 -12.91
CA ALA A 570 23.44 2.08 -13.23
C ALA A 570 24.42 2.69 -12.21
N SER A 571 24.92 1.88 -11.27
CA SER A 571 26.01 2.28 -10.38
C SER A 571 27.35 2.03 -11.07
N THR A 572 28.21 3.06 -11.14
CA THR A 572 29.55 3.09 -11.78
C THR A 572 29.67 2.70 -13.27
N ILE A 573 28.64 2.09 -13.84
CA ILE A 573 28.55 1.75 -15.26
C ILE A 573 28.33 3.02 -16.11
N SER A 574 29.25 3.28 -17.04
CA SER A 574 29.13 4.37 -18.02
C SER A 574 28.35 3.93 -19.25
N GLY A 575 27.34 4.71 -19.64
CA GLY A 575 26.64 4.55 -20.92
C GLY A 575 25.63 3.40 -20.99
N ALA A 576 25.15 2.87 -19.86
CA ALA A 576 24.02 1.92 -19.86
C ALA A 576 22.69 2.61 -20.20
N PHE A 577 21.82 1.91 -20.92
CA PHE A 577 20.48 2.38 -21.30
C PHE A 577 19.52 1.22 -21.57
N ILE A 578 18.22 1.49 -21.62
CA ILE A 578 17.19 0.50 -21.98
C ILE A 578 17.08 0.46 -23.51
N ASN A 579 17.35 -0.71 -24.10
CA ASN A 579 17.38 -0.89 -25.55
C ASN A 579 15.98 -1.16 -26.13
N SER A 580 15.21 -2.02 -25.48
CA SER A 580 13.90 -2.46 -25.98
C SER A 580 13.08 -3.19 -24.92
N VAL A 581 11.77 -2.96 -24.91
CA VAL A 581 10.79 -3.83 -24.26
C VAL A 581 10.17 -4.76 -25.30
N SER A 582 9.94 -6.02 -24.95
CA SER A 582 9.29 -7.02 -25.81
C SER A 582 8.48 -8.01 -24.97
N GLY A 583 7.42 -8.60 -25.53
CA GLY A 583 6.52 -9.50 -24.82
C GLY A 583 5.06 -9.12 -25.03
N SER A 584 4.17 -9.78 -24.29
CA SER A 584 2.73 -9.52 -24.30
C SER A 584 2.03 -10.25 -23.15
N GLY A 585 0.85 -9.77 -22.76
CA GLY A 585 0.08 -10.38 -21.68
C GLY A 585 0.64 -9.98 -20.31
N ASN A 586 1.09 -10.94 -19.49
CA ASN A 586 1.57 -10.67 -18.13
C ASN A 586 3.09 -10.84 -17.96
N ILE A 587 3.84 -11.13 -19.03
CA ILE A 587 5.30 -11.32 -19.00
C ILE A 587 5.95 -10.50 -20.11
N TYR A 588 6.93 -9.68 -19.74
CA TYR A 588 7.70 -8.85 -20.66
C TYR A 588 9.20 -8.98 -20.40
N THR A 589 10.00 -9.04 -21.46
CA THR A 589 11.46 -8.99 -21.43
C THR A 589 11.92 -7.58 -21.77
N VAL A 590 12.67 -6.98 -20.85
CA VAL A 590 13.28 -5.64 -20.99
C VAL A 590 14.79 -5.82 -21.20
N SER A 591 15.24 -5.59 -22.43
CA SER A 591 16.64 -5.67 -22.80
C SER A 591 17.36 -4.36 -22.52
N THR A 592 18.49 -4.43 -21.83
CA THR A 592 19.31 -3.28 -21.46
C THR A 592 20.73 -3.42 -22.01
N TYR A 593 21.32 -2.32 -22.46
CA TYR A 593 22.73 -2.24 -22.83
C TYR A 593 23.56 -2.02 -21.56
N THR A 594 24.59 -2.83 -21.34
CA THR A 594 25.33 -2.90 -20.07
C THR A 594 26.46 -1.87 -19.95
N GLY A 595 26.58 -0.94 -20.89
CA GLY A 595 27.60 0.11 -20.86
C GLY A 595 29.03 -0.41 -21.08
N SER A 596 30.00 0.45 -20.75
CA SER A 596 31.43 0.25 -21.05
C SER A 596 32.36 0.21 -19.83
N SER A 597 31.81 0.05 -18.62
CA SER A 597 32.59 -0.04 -17.37
C SER A 597 31.84 -0.82 -16.30
N ASP A 598 32.57 -1.21 -15.26
CA ASP A 598 32.11 -2.13 -14.22
C ASP A 598 31.08 -1.50 -13.28
N GLY A 599 30.26 -2.35 -12.66
CA GLY A 599 29.38 -1.94 -11.56
C GLY A 599 28.12 -2.78 -11.42
N VAL A 600 27.03 -2.14 -11.01
CA VAL A 600 25.76 -2.80 -10.70
C VAL A 600 24.64 -2.17 -11.51
N LEU A 601 23.88 -3.02 -12.21
CA LEU A 601 22.76 -2.63 -13.06
C LEU A 601 21.45 -3.16 -12.46
N ARG A 602 20.49 -2.27 -12.19
CA ARG A 602 19.14 -2.61 -11.73
C ARG A 602 18.10 -1.97 -12.65
N LEU A 603 17.05 -2.71 -13.00
CA LEU A 603 15.87 -2.18 -13.68
C LEU A 603 14.79 -1.86 -12.65
N GLU A 604 14.25 -0.65 -12.67
CA GLU A 604 13.08 -0.27 -11.88
C GLU A 604 11.90 -0.01 -12.81
N LEU A 605 10.69 -0.44 -12.44
CA LEU A 605 9.48 0.00 -13.12
C LEU A 605 9.00 1.28 -12.43
N ILE A 606 8.85 2.35 -13.22
CA ILE A 606 8.33 3.64 -12.82
C ILE A 606 6.93 3.80 -13.40
N ASP A 607 5.93 3.76 -12.53
CA ASP A 607 4.54 3.97 -12.89
C ASP A 607 4.27 5.44 -13.26
N ASN A 608 3.52 5.60 -14.34
CA ASN A 608 3.23 6.82 -15.10
C ASN A 608 1.78 6.82 -15.62
N ASP A 609 0.92 5.92 -15.12
CA ASP A 609 -0.45 5.65 -15.57
C ASP A 609 -0.62 5.03 -16.98
N THR A 610 0.44 4.71 -17.76
CA THR A 610 0.28 4.11 -19.11
C THR A 610 0.17 2.58 -19.14
N ILE A 611 0.66 1.86 -18.11
CA ILE A 611 0.44 0.42 -17.98
C ILE A 611 -0.97 0.15 -17.46
N ILE A 612 -1.83 -0.44 -18.30
CA ILE A 612 -3.24 -0.73 -17.98
C ILE A 612 -3.60 -2.20 -18.23
N ASN A 613 -4.50 -2.75 -17.40
CA ASN A 613 -5.13 -4.06 -17.67
C ASN A 613 -6.22 -3.97 -18.75
N GLY A 614 -6.78 -5.12 -19.13
CA GLY A 614 -7.87 -5.20 -20.13
C GLY A 614 -9.16 -4.46 -19.77
N SER A 615 -9.30 -3.99 -18.53
CA SER A 615 -10.43 -3.19 -18.03
C SER A 615 -10.10 -1.69 -17.88
N GLY A 616 -8.93 -1.26 -18.37
CA GLY A 616 -8.47 0.13 -18.30
C GLY A 616 -7.98 0.60 -16.93
N VAL A 617 -7.71 -0.32 -15.99
CA VAL A 617 -7.19 0.03 -14.66
C VAL A 617 -5.68 0.16 -14.73
N ALA A 618 -5.16 1.32 -14.32
CA ALA A 618 -3.73 1.60 -14.24
C ALA A 618 -3.02 0.78 -13.15
N LEU A 619 -1.73 0.51 -13.37
CA LEU A 619 -0.83 -0.20 -12.46
C LEU A 619 -0.77 0.48 -11.09
N GLY A 620 -1.39 -0.15 -10.09
CA GLY A 620 -1.48 0.37 -8.71
C GLY A 620 -2.61 1.36 -8.40
N ASN A 621 -3.50 1.65 -9.37
CA ASN A 621 -4.52 2.74 -9.44
C ASN A 621 -4.04 4.00 -10.18
N ILE A 622 -4.96 4.95 -10.40
CA ILE A 622 -4.65 6.24 -11.05
C ILE A 622 -3.79 7.12 -10.13
N GLY A 623 -2.59 7.49 -10.59
CA GLY A 623 -1.76 8.57 -10.04
C GLY A 623 -0.27 8.24 -9.93
N ILE A 624 0.47 8.45 -11.02
CA ILE A 624 1.94 8.48 -11.18
C ILE A 624 2.75 8.07 -9.95
N GLY A 625 3.32 6.87 -10.02
CA GLY A 625 4.32 6.35 -9.10
C GLY A 625 3.75 5.50 -7.97
N ASN A 626 2.46 5.18 -8.02
CA ASN A 626 1.81 4.31 -7.03
C ASN A 626 2.02 2.81 -7.39
N GLY A 627 2.20 2.49 -8.68
CA GLY A 627 2.56 1.16 -9.19
C GLY A 627 4.06 0.85 -9.22
N ASN A 628 4.91 1.75 -8.72
CA ASN A 628 6.37 1.65 -8.78
C ASN A 628 6.93 0.33 -8.22
N PHE A 629 7.86 -0.30 -8.94
CA PHE A 629 8.57 -1.50 -8.48
C PHE A 629 10.09 -1.29 -8.53
N THR A 630 10.69 -1.11 -7.34
CA THR A 630 12.12 -0.85 -7.14
C THR A 630 12.91 -2.03 -6.55
N ASN A 631 12.20 -3.06 -6.05
CA ASN A 631 12.79 -4.24 -5.40
C ASN A 631 13.06 -5.38 -6.40
N SER A 632 13.82 -5.07 -7.44
CA SER A 632 14.20 -5.97 -8.52
C SER A 632 15.55 -6.64 -8.29
N GLU A 633 15.81 -7.73 -9.02
CA GLU A 633 17.16 -8.29 -9.08
C GLU A 633 18.14 -7.32 -9.75
N THR A 634 19.43 -7.46 -9.42
CA THR A 634 20.52 -6.67 -10.02
C THR A 634 21.46 -7.58 -10.81
N TYR A 635 22.05 -7.09 -11.89
CA TYR A 635 23.23 -7.68 -12.51
C TYR A 635 24.50 -7.02 -11.96
N THR A 636 25.57 -7.81 -11.84
CA THR A 636 26.94 -7.30 -11.69
C THR A 636 27.58 -7.30 -13.07
N ILE A 637 27.92 -6.11 -13.57
CA ILE A 637 28.59 -5.94 -14.85
C ILE A 637 30.09 -5.82 -14.59
N ASP A 638 30.88 -6.61 -15.32
CA ASP A 638 32.33 -6.59 -15.19
C ASP A 638 32.98 -6.59 -16.58
N LYS A 639 33.75 -5.54 -16.88
CA LYS A 639 34.46 -5.31 -18.14
C LYS A 639 35.98 -5.28 -17.92
N THR A 640 36.44 -5.30 -16.68
CA THR A 640 37.88 -5.28 -16.38
C THR A 640 38.47 -6.65 -16.72
N ALA A 641 39.60 -6.64 -17.42
CA ALA A 641 40.33 -7.86 -17.71
C ALA A 641 41.26 -8.20 -16.54
N PRO A 642 41.30 -9.46 -16.06
CA PRO A 642 42.23 -9.87 -15.04
C PRO A 642 43.68 -9.65 -15.49
N ILE A 643 44.58 -9.28 -14.57
CA ILE A 643 46.02 -9.12 -14.86
C ILE A 643 46.88 -9.84 -13.83
N VAL A 644 48.08 -10.29 -14.22
CA VAL A 644 49.09 -10.76 -13.26
C VAL A 644 49.69 -9.54 -12.56
N THR A 645 49.44 -9.43 -11.26
CA THR A 645 49.97 -8.32 -10.43
C THR A 645 51.38 -8.61 -9.93
N SER A 646 51.69 -9.88 -9.62
CA SER A 646 53.01 -10.30 -9.15
C SER A 646 53.25 -11.81 -9.25
N ILE A 647 54.53 -12.18 -9.36
CA ILE A 647 55.04 -13.53 -9.11
C ILE A 647 56.18 -13.39 -8.09
N ILE A 648 55.95 -13.87 -6.86
CA ILE A 648 56.86 -13.69 -5.71
C ILE A 648 57.32 -15.03 -5.12
N ARG A 649 58.42 -15.01 -4.36
CA ARG A 649 58.91 -16.19 -3.63
C ARG A 649 58.05 -16.48 -2.39
N ALA A 650 57.67 -17.74 -2.19
CA ALA A 650 56.97 -18.20 -0.97
C ALA A 650 57.87 -19.01 -0.02
N SER A 651 58.88 -19.71 -0.56
CA SER A 651 59.91 -20.41 0.23
C SER A 651 61.05 -19.48 0.72
N ALA A 652 61.88 -19.98 1.63
CA ALA A 652 63.10 -19.29 2.06
C ALA A 652 64.09 -19.05 0.89
N ASN A 653 64.92 -18.00 0.99
CA ASN A 653 65.88 -17.62 -0.03
C ASN A 653 67.14 -16.99 0.60
N PRO A 654 68.37 -17.47 0.31
CA PRO A 654 68.70 -18.60 -0.57
C PRO A 654 68.17 -19.95 -0.06
N SER A 655 68.05 -20.94 -0.94
CA SER A 655 67.44 -22.24 -0.62
C SER A 655 68.30 -23.44 -1.00
N SER A 656 68.42 -24.39 -0.08
CA SER A 656 68.99 -25.71 -0.29
C SER A 656 67.93 -26.80 -0.56
N ALA A 657 66.64 -26.48 -0.36
CA ALA A 657 65.52 -27.42 -0.46
C ALA A 657 65.39 -28.07 -1.85
N PRO A 658 64.81 -29.28 -1.98
CA PRO A 658 64.62 -29.93 -3.28
C PRO A 658 63.56 -29.21 -4.15
N THR A 659 62.60 -28.55 -3.53
CA THR A 659 61.54 -27.75 -4.16
C THR A 659 61.50 -26.35 -3.58
N VAL A 660 61.04 -25.37 -4.37
CA VAL A 660 60.66 -24.03 -3.93
C VAL A 660 59.32 -23.63 -4.53
N ASP A 661 58.55 -22.83 -3.81
CA ASP A 661 57.23 -22.38 -4.20
C ASP A 661 57.24 -20.90 -4.58
N PHE A 662 56.55 -20.58 -5.67
CA PHE A 662 56.18 -19.21 -6.05
C PHE A 662 54.70 -18.96 -5.74
N ILE A 663 54.36 -17.73 -5.35
CA ILE A 663 52.97 -17.25 -5.35
C ILE A 663 52.77 -16.35 -6.57
N VAL A 664 51.87 -16.75 -7.44
CA VAL A 664 51.34 -15.95 -8.56
C VAL A 664 50.05 -15.29 -8.07
N THR A 665 49.93 -13.97 -8.27
CA THR A 665 48.78 -13.19 -7.80
C THR A 665 48.13 -12.47 -8.98
N PHE A 666 46.87 -12.79 -9.26
CA PHE A 666 46.05 -12.06 -10.23
C PHE A 666 45.36 -10.85 -9.55
N SER A 667 44.81 -9.91 -10.34
CA SER A 667 44.00 -8.78 -9.82
C SER A 667 42.74 -9.23 -9.09
N GLU A 668 42.25 -10.42 -9.43
CA GLU A 668 40.98 -11.01 -9.03
C GLU A 668 40.99 -12.53 -9.20
N ALA A 669 39.86 -13.20 -8.94
CA ALA A 669 39.75 -14.65 -9.07
C ALA A 669 39.61 -15.08 -10.54
N VAL A 670 40.48 -16.00 -10.98
CA VAL A 670 40.55 -16.49 -12.36
C VAL A 670 40.33 -18.00 -12.46
N SER A 671 40.21 -18.48 -13.69
CA SER A 671 40.04 -19.88 -14.08
C SER A 671 40.88 -20.15 -15.33
N GLY A 672 40.98 -21.41 -15.76
CA GLY A 672 41.85 -21.82 -16.88
C GLY A 672 43.28 -22.18 -16.48
N VAL A 673 43.88 -21.43 -15.53
CA VAL A 673 45.30 -21.55 -15.11
C VAL A 673 45.77 -23.01 -14.93
N ASP A 674 46.74 -23.45 -15.74
CA ASP A 674 47.36 -24.77 -15.71
C ASP A 674 48.89 -24.75 -15.88
N LEU A 675 49.52 -25.91 -16.08
CA LEU A 675 50.99 -26.06 -16.15
C LEU A 675 51.61 -25.50 -17.44
N SER A 676 50.82 -25.23 -18.48
CA SER A 676 51.30 -24.76 -19.79
C SER A 676 51.45 -23.23 -19.87
N ASP A 677 50.76 -22.47 -19.02
CA ASP A 677 50.93 -21.02 -18.86
C ASP A 677 52.36 -20.65 -18.41
N PHE A 678 53.06 -21.57 -17.75
CA PHE A 678 54.28 -21.28 -16.99
C PHE A 678 55.56 -21.79 -17.65
N SER A 679 56.62 -21.00 -17.52
CA SER A 679 57.97 -21.39 -17.92
C SER A 679 59.03 -20.99 -16.88
N LEU A 680 60.21 -21.60 -16.95
CA LEU A 680 61.32 -21.34 -16.03
C LEU A 680 62.49 -20.68 -16.75
N SER A 681 62.96 -19.56 -16.19
CA SER A 681 64.26 -18.97 -16.53
C SER A 681 65.29 -19.40 -15.47
N THR A 682 66.35 -20.11 -15.87
CA THR A 682 67.38 -20.61 -14.94
C THR A 682 68.79 -20.12 -15.30
N THR A 683 69.68 -20.13 -14.32
CA THR A 683 71.12 -19.87 -14.50
C THR A 683 71.90 -20.84 -13.63
N ASN A 684 72.88 -21.53 -14.23
CA ASN A 684 73.74 -22.55 -13.59
C ASN A 684 73.02 -23.74 -12.94
N ILE A 685 71.72 -23.91 -13.21
CA ILE A 685 70.88 -25.01 -12.70
C ILE A 685 70.37 -25.85 -13.86
N SER A 686 70.50 -27.17 -13.72
CA SER A 686 70.02 -28.17 -14.68
C SER A 686 68.85 -28.97 -14.10
N ASN A 687 67.96 -29.46 -14.96
CA ASN A 687 66.82 -30.32 -14.58
C ASN A 687 65.86 -29.70 -13.52
N ALA A 688 65.77 -28.37 -13.46
CA ALA A 688 64.65 -27.72 -12.78
C ALA A 688 63.37 -27.89 -13.60
N SER A 689 62.23 -28.05 -12.94
CA SER A 689 60.92 -28.26 -13.59
C SER A 689 59.77 -27.77 -12.72
N ILE A 690 58.70 -27.29 -13.36
CA ILE A 690 57.44 -26.99 -12.67
C ILE A 690 56.79 -28.34 -12.31
N ASN A 691 56.40 -28.50 -11.05
CA ASN A 691 56.00 -29.78 -10.48
C ASN A 691 54.49 -29.90 -10.30
N ASN A 692 53.87 -28.83 -9.78
CA ASN A 692 52.46 -28.79 -9.43
C ASN A 692 51.98 -27.34 -9.29
N ILE A 693 50.68 -27.13 -9.46
CA ILE A 693 50.00 -25.86 -9.20
C ILE A 693 48.85 -26.12 -8.23
N ASN A 694 48.82 -25.38 -7.13
CA ASN A 694 47.70 -25.38 -6.18
C ASN A 694 46.90 -24.09 -6.32
N ASN A 695 45.62 -24.21 -6.66
CA ASN A 695 44.69 -23.09 -6.73
C ASN A 695 44.25 -22.66 -5.32
N ALA A 696 44.46 -21.39 -5.00
CA ALA A 696 43.98 -20.69 -3.80
C ALA A 696 43.47 -19.29 -4.17
N ASN A 697 42.67 -19.23 -5.25
CA ASN A 697 42.15 -18.04 -5.92
C ASN A 697 41.88 -16.82 -5.00
N PRO A 698 42.42 -15.62 -5.30
CA PRO A 698 43.13 -15.19 -6.52
C PRO A 698 44.62 -15.58 -6.58
N PHE A 699 45.10 -16.39 -5.62
CA PHE A 699 46.50 -16.79 -5.52
C PHE A 699 46.72 -18.19 -6.08
N TYR A 700 47.83 -18.41 -6.77
CA TYR A 700 48.24 -19.73 -7.25
C TYR A 700 49.64 -20.04 -6.74
N ILE A 701 49.78 -21.17 -6.03
CA ILE A 701 51.07 -21.64 -5.52
C ILE A 701 51.65 -22.61 -6.54
N VAL A 702 52.75 -22.20 -7.17
CA VAL A 702 53.44 -22.96 -8.21
C VAL A 702 54.71 -23.57 -7.62
N THR A 703 54.70 -24.89 -7.42
CA THR A 703 55.83 -25.64 -6.87
C THR A 703 56.82 -25.99 -7.96
N VAL A 704 58.08 -25.63 -7.79
CA VAL A 704 59.17 -25.84 -8.73
C VAL A 704 60.27 -26.72 -8.12
N ASN A 705 60.64 -27.79 -8.82
CA ASN A 705 61.80 -28.61 -8.49
C ASN A 705 63.08 -27.80 -8.74
N THR A 706 63.96 -27.68 -7.74
CA THR A 706 65.17 -26.86 -7.81
C THR A 706 66.27 -27.43 -8.72
N GLY A 707 66.10 -28.64 -9.24
CA GLY A 707 67.08 -29.31 -10.10
C GLY A 707 68.41 -29.60 -9.39
N VAL A 708 69.49 -29.57 -10.17
CA VAL A 708 70.87 -29.80 -9.73
C VAL A 708 71.76 -28.63 -10.14
N GLY A 709 72.47 -28.08 -9.16
CA GLY A 709 73.39 -26.94 -9.30
C GLY A 709 73.19 -25.90 -8.19
N THR A 710 74.14 -24.98 -8.08
CA THR A 710 74.02 -23.72 -7.34
C THR A 710 73.84 -22.61 -8.39
N GLY A 711 72.84 -21.74 -8.21
CA GLY A 711 72.47 -20.77 -9.24
C GLY A 711 71.13 -20.09 -8.99
N ALA A 712 70.38 -19.79 -10.05
CA ALA A 712 69.14 -19.00 -9.97
C ALA A 712 67.96 -19.60 -10.75
N ILE A 713 66.73 -19.39 -10.25
CA ILE A 713 65.45 -19.79 -10.89
C ILE A 713 64.43 -18.65 -10.78
N ARG A 714 63.80 -18.28 -11.89
CA ARG A 714 62.61 -17.41 -11.98
C ARG A 714 61.47 -18.17 -12.67
N LEU A 715 60.24 -17.91 -12.24
CA LEU A 715 59.01 -18.37 -12.89
C LEU A 715 58.42 -17.23 -13.73
N ASP A 716 58.11 -17.51 -14.99
CA ASP A 716 57.45 -16.58 -15.93
C ASP A 716 56.08 -17.14 -16.35
N LEU A 717 55.09 -16.27 -16.55
CA LEU A 717 53.78 -16.60 -17.11
C LEU A 717 53.66 -16.09 -18.56
N THR A 718 53.09 -16.91 -19.43
CA THR A 718 52.69 -16.59 -20.80
C THR A 718 51.17 -16.59 -20.90
N ASP A 719 50.62 -15.57 -21.53
CA ASP A 719 49.20 -15.45 -21.86
C ASP A 719 48.94 -16.06 -23.25
N ASP A 720 47.94 -16.94 -23.33
CA ASP A 720 47.47 -17.60 -24.54
C ASP A 720 45.94 -17.47 -24.78
N ASP A 721 45.27 -16.50 -24.13
CA ASP A 721 43.81 -16.33 -24.08
C ASP A 721 43.03 -17.43 -23.28
N SER A 722 43.67 -18.43 -22.65
CA SER A 722 42.97 -19.50 -21.90
C SER A 722 42.50 -19.11 -20.49
N ILE A 723 43.25 -18.23 -19.81
CA ILE A 723 42.95 -17.76 -18.46
C ILE A 723 41.81 -16.71 -18.51
N THR A 724 40.73 -16.95 -17.76
CA THR A 724 39.56 -16.05 -17.70
C THR A 724 39.03 -15.86 -16.27
N ASP A 725 38.44 -14.69 -15.99
CA ASP A 725 37.72 -14.42 -14.73
C ASP A 725 36.35 -15.15 -14.67
N LEU A 726 35.51 -14.79 -13.69
CA LEU A 726 34.15 -15.33 -13.53
C LEU A 726 33.06 -14.63 -14.37
N ALA A 727 33.37 -13.49 -15.01
CA ALA A 727 32.49 -12.75 -15.91
C ALA A 727 32.68 -13.12 -17.39
N GLY A 728 33.81 -13.77 -17.71
CA GLY A 728 34.24 -14.18 -19.04
C GLY A 728 35.32 -13.28 -19.68
N ASN A 729 35.97 -12.37 -18.94
CA ASN A 729 37.09 -11.59 -19.49
C ASN A 729 38.38 -12.40 -19.45
N LYS A 730 39.18 -12.27 -20.51
CA LYS A 730 40.47 -12.94 -20.69
C LYS A 730 41.61 -12.14 -20.04
N LEU A 731 42.68 -12.83 -19.67
CA LEU A 731 43.87 -12.22 -19.07
C LEU A 731 44.42 -11.06 -19.94
N GLY A 732 44.40 -9.84 -19.38
CA GLY A 732 44.75 -8.57 -20.01
C GLY A 732 43.88 -8.11 -21.18
N GLY A 733 42.86 -8.89 -21.57
CA GLY A 733 41.94 -8.63 -22.65
C GLY A 733 41.99 -9.73 -23.72
N ALA A 734 41.25 -9.55 -24.82
CA ALA A 734 41.22 -10.53 -25.89
C ALA A 734 42.41 -10.37 -26.85
N GLY A 735 43.34 -11.33 -26.83
CA GLY A 735 44.41 -11.50 -27.81
C GLY A 735 45.72 -11.94 -27.18
N ALA A 736 46.04 -13.22 -27.31
CA ALA A 736 47.20 -13.90 -26.71
C ALA A 736 48.53 -13.12 -26.71
N SER A 737 49.30 -13.33 -25.64
CA SER A 737 50.56 -12.68 -25.28
C SER A 737 50.48 -11.17 -25.02
N ASN A 738 49.29 -10.65 -24.70
CA ASN A 738 49.12 -9.27 -24.23
C ASN A 738 49.48 -9.13 -22.73
N ALA A 739 49.34 -10.21 -21.94
CA ALA A 739 49.51 -10.20 -20.48
C ALA A 739 50.71 -11.01 -19.94
N ASN A 740 51.71 -11.33 -20.78
CA ASN A 740 52.92 -12.07 -20.38
C ASN A 740 53.64 -11.43 -19.17
N PHE A 741 53.88 -12.20 -18.12
CA PHE A 741 54.56 -11.73 -16.90
C PHE A 741 55.96 -12.37 -16.77
N MET A 742 56.99 -11.66 -17.23
CA MET A 742 58.39 -12.13 -17.24
C MET A 742 59.31 -11.44 -16.23
N ASN A 743 58.74 -10.64 -15.32
CA ASN A 743 59.44 -9.82 -14.34
C ASN A 743 59.29 -10.37 -12.90
N GLY A 744 59.11 -11.69 -12.76
CA GLY A 744 58.95 -12.37 -11.47
C GLY A 744 60.19 -12.30 -10.58
N GLU A 745 59.98 -12.52 -9.28
CA GLU A 745 61.10 -12.69 -8.35
C GLU A 745 61.95 -13.91 -8.69
N THR A 746 63.24 -13.85 -8.37
CA THR A 746 64.20 -14.94 -8.63
C THR A 746 64.65 -15.56 -7.30
N PHE A 747 64.63 -16.90 -7.21
CA PHE A 747 65.28 -17.66 -6.15
C PHE A 747 66.78 -17.84 -6.43
N SER A 748 67.60 -17.75 -5.38
CA SER A 748 68.98 -18.22 -5.35
C SER A 748 69.02 -19.61 -4.71
N ILE A 749 69.48 -20.61 -5.43
CA ILE A 749 69.57 -22.00 -4.97
C ILE A 749 71.02 -22.29 -4.61
N GLU A 750 71.26 -22.81 -3.40
CA GLU A 750 72.60 -23.09 -2.88
C GLU A 750 72.68 -24.53 -2.32
N LYS A 751 73.59 -25.33 -2.88
CA LYS A 751 73.76 -26.77 -2.62
C LYS A 751 75.17 -27.12 -2.11
N SER A 752 76.07 -26.14 -1.98
CA SER A 752 77.40 -26.34 -1.40
C SER A 752 77.38 -26.26 0.13
N PHE A 753 78.31 -26.95 0.78
CA PHE A 753 78.50 -26.95 2.23
C PHE A 753 79.68 -26.04 2.61
N PRO A 754 79.57 -25.23 3.68
CA PRO A 754 80.70 -24.46 4.19
C PRO A 754 81.82 -25.37 4.70
N SER A 755 83.02 -24.81 4.87
CA SER A 755 84.18 -25.54 5.42
C SER A 755 85.17 -24.56 6.08
N VAL A 756 85.91 -25.00 7.09
CA VAL A 756 86.99 -24.20 7.68
C VAL A 756 88.21 -24.25 6.75
N THR A 757 88.63 -23.09 6.24
CA THR A 757 89.78 -22.98 5.33
C THR A 757 91.10 -22.77 6.07
N SER A 758 91.08 -22.08 7.22
CA SER A 758 92.27 -21.94 8.07
C SER A 758 91.96 -21.50 9.51
N ILE A 759 92.87 -21.86 10.44
CA ILE A 759 92.98 -21.28 11.79
C ILE A 759 94.42 -20.84 12.01
N ILE A 760 94.67 -19.52 12.04
CA ILE A 760 96.00 -18.91 12.09
C ILE A 760 96.19 -17.98 13.28
N ARG A 761 97.44 -17.68 13.63
CA ARG A 761 97.79 -16.75 14.74
C ARG A 761 97.60 -15.29 14.33
N ALA A 762 96.95 -14.50 15.18
CA ALA A 762 96.82 -13.05 15.00
C ALA A 762 97.74 -12.22 15.93
N SER A 763 98.09 -12.74 17.11
CA SER A 763 99.05 -12.11 18.03
C SER A 763 100.52 -12.49 17.76
N ASN A 764 101.45 -11.79 18.42
CA ASN A 764 102.88 -12.11 18.41
C ASN A 764 103.17 -13.53 18.94
N ASN A 765 104.15 -14.21 18.34
CA ASN A 765 104.62 -15.55 18.72
C ASN A 765 106.16 -15.59 18.75
N PRO A 766 106.83 -15.91 19.88
CA PRO A 766 106.26 -16.25 21.19
C PRO A 766 105.55 -15.07 21.87
N SER A 767 104.53 -15.37 22.69
CA SER A 767 103.77 -14.38 23.47
C SER A 767 104.07 -14.48 24.96
N ASN A 768 104.11 -13.34 25.65
CA ASN A 768 104.10 -13.27 27.12
C ASN A 768 102.82 -12.60 27.68
N ALA A 769 101.94 -12.11 26.80
CA ALA A 769 100.70 -11.42 27.14
C ALA A 769 99.72 -12.31 27.95
N PRO A 770 98.70 -11.76 28.63
CA PRO A 770 97.68 -12.56 29.32
C PRO A 770 96.66 -13.19 28.35
N THR A 771 96.53 -12.66 27.14
CA THR A 771 95.68 -13.19 26.05
C THR A 771 96.44 -13.26 24.73
N ILE A 772 95.97 -14.12 23.84
CA ILE A 772 96.36 -14.26 22.44
C ILE A 772 95.11 -14.41 21.58
N ASP A 773 95.19 -14.05 20.30
CA ASP A 773 94.09 -14.11 19.35
C ASP A 773 94.44 -15.02 18.16
N PHE A 774 93.44 -15.76 17.70
CA PHE A 774 93.45 -16.52 16.45
C PHE A 774 92.48 -15.92 15.44
N ILE A 775 92.76 -16.08 14.15
CA ILE A 775 91.83 -15.82 13.05
C ILE A 775 91.37 -17.16 12.48
N VAL A 776 90.05 -17.36 12.42
CA VAL A 776 89.38 -18.53 11.83
C VAL A 776 88.67 -18.07 10.57
N THR A 777 88.89 -18.75 9.45
CA THR A 777 88.30 -18.40 8.14
C THR A 777 87.51 -19.57 7.59
N PHE A 778 86.33 -19.32 7.04
CA PHE A 778 85.48 -20.31 6.37
C PHE A 778 85.57 -20.16 4.83
N SER A 779 84.98 -21.09 4.07
CA SER A 779 84.89 -21.01 2.61
C SER A 779 83.84 -20.02 2.10
N GLU A 780 82.92 -19.63 2.98
CA GLU A 780 81.78 -18.74 2.77
C GLU A 780 81.33 -18.18 4.13
N SER A 781 80.49 -17.15 4.14
CA SER A 781 79.95 -16.57 5.39
C SER A 781 78.97 -17.52 6.07
N VAL A 782 79.15 -17.72 7.38
CA VAL A 782 78.36 -18.66 8.21
C VAL A 782 77.69 -17.97 9.40
N ASN A 783 76.72 -18.65 10.00
CA ASN A 783 76.05 -18.32 11.24
C ASN A 783 76.32 -19.42 12.27
N GLY A 784 76.00 -19.16 13.55
CA GLY A 784 76.09 -20.12 14.65
C GLY A 784 77.39 -20.05 15.47
N VAL A 785 78.52 -19.70 14.83
CA VAL A 785 79.86 -19.79 15.44
C VAL A 785 79.98 -19.04 16.78
N ASP A 786 80.20 -19.79 17.87
CA ASP A 786 80.42 -19.29 19.23
C ASP A 786 81.63 -19.95 19.94
N ALA A 787 81.75 -19.82 21.27
CA ALA A 787 82.89 -20.33 22.02
C ALA A 787 82.87 -21.86 22.27
N SER A 788 81.73 -22.52 22.01
CA SER A 788 81.50 -23.97 22.16
C SER A 788 82.19 -24.76 21.06
N ASP A 789 82.24 -24.21 19.84
CA ASP A 789 82.90 -24.77 18.66
C ASP A 789 84.41 -24.95 18.85
N PHE A 790 85.02 -24.36 19.89
CA PHE A 790 86.47 -24.25 20.00
C PHE A 790 87.05 -24.97 21.21
N SER A 791 88.02 -25.85 20.94
CA SER A 791 88.82 -26.53 21.95
C SER A 791 90.29 -26.10 21.91
N LEU A 792 91.00 -26.29 23.02
CA LEU A 792 92.41 -25.92 23.17
C LEU A 792 93.29 -27.13 23.44
N SER A 793 94.25 -27.36 22.54
CA SER A 793 95.36 -28.29 22.79
C SER A 793 96.53 -27.51 23.41
N THR A 794 97.02 -27.95 24.57
CA THR A 794 98.04 -27.20 25.34
C THR A 794 99.17 -28.08 25.88
N SER A 795 100.32 -27.47 26.14
CA SER A 795 101.48 -28.12 26.77
C SER A 795 102.08 -27.19 27.81
N ASN A 796 102.41 -27.70 29.01
CA ASN A 796 103.06 -26.98 30.13
C ASN A 796 102.40 -25.65 30.55
N ILE A 797 101.09 -25.52 30.32
CA ILE A 797 100.27 -24.36 30.65
C ILE A 797 99.04 -24.84 31.41
N ILE A 798 98.65 -24.10 32.45
CA ILE A 798 97.51 -24.39 33.33
C ILE A 798 96.51 -23.24 33.22
N ASN A 799 95.22 -23.55 33.18
CA ASN A 799 94.11 -22.59 33.08
C ASN A 799 94.15 -21.67 31.85
N ALA A 800 94.57 -22.20 30.69
CA ALA A 800 94.23 -21.58 29.40
C ALA A 800 92.75 -21.85 29.08
N SER A 801 92.08 -20.90 28.45
CA SER A 801 90.67 -21.04 28.05
C SER A 801 90.35 -20.16 26.85
N VAL A 802 89.38 -20.56 26.03
CA VAL A 802 88.70 -19.62 25.12
C VAL A 802 88.04 -18.54 26.01
N ARG A 803 88.10 -17.28 25.56
CA ARG A 803 87.58 -16.12 26.28
C ARG A 803 86.38 -15.50 25.57
N SER A 804 86.47 -15.38 24.25
CA SER A 804 85.46 -14.73 23.41
C SER A 804 85.70 -15.05 21.95
N VAL A 805 84.61 -15.16 21.19
CA VAL A 805 84.60 -15.22 19.73
C VAL A 805 83.93 -13.93 19.22
N ALA A 806 84.49 -13.34 18.18
CA ALA A 806 83.96 -12.12 17.57
C ALA A 806 83.92 -12.27 16.04
N ASN A 807 82.76 -12.01 15.45
CA ASN A 807 82.54 -12.08 14.00
C ASN A 807 83.07 -10.80 13.32
N PHE A 808 83.94 -10.96 12.33
CA PHE A 808 84.48 -9.94 11.44
C PHE A 808 84.48 -10.48 9.99
N ASP A 809 83.33 -11.01 9.55
CA ASP A 809 83.00 -11.52 8.21
C ASP A 809 83.94 -10.99 7.09
N PRO A 810 84.73 -11.85 6.43
CA PRO A 810 84.60 -13.31 6.31
C PRO A 810 85.35 -14.14 7.37
N PHE A 811 85.82 -13.55 8.48
CA PHE A 811 86.61 -14.27 9.49
C PHE A 811 86.17 -14.00 10.93
N TYR A 812 86.49 -14.94 11.82
CA TYR A 812 86.23 -14.83 13.25
C TYR A 812 87.54 -14.65 14.01
N ILE A 813 87.54 -13.73 14.98
CA ILE A 813 88.64 -13.56 15.92
C ILE A 813 88.29 -14.30 17.21
N VAL A 814 89.13 -15.27 17.58
CA VAL A 814 88.96 -16.08 18.80
C VAL A 814 90.05 -15.72 19.80
N THR A 815 89.66 -15.01 20.86
CA THR A 815 90.56 -14.62 21.95
C THR A 815 90.68 -15.76 22.97
N VAL A 816 91.91 -16.08 23.35
CA VAL A 816 92.27 -17.15 24.28
C VAL A 816 93.12 -16.59 25.42
N ASN A 817 92.77 -16.94 26.66
CA ASN A 817 93.59 -16.66 27.84
C ASN A 817 94.84 -17.55 27.84
N THR A 818 96.04 -17.00 28.02
CA THR A 818 97.30 -17.79 27.92
C THR A 818 97.55 -18.74 29.08
N GLY A 819 96.71 -18.71 30.11
CA GLY A 819 96.95 -19.41 31.37
C GLY A 819 98.23 -18.99 32.09
N ILE A 820 98.68 -19.86 32.99
CA ILE A 820 99.91 -19.75 33.78
C ILE A 820 100.86 -20.87 33.36
N GLY A 821 102.12 -20.53 33.08
CA GLY A 821 103.16 -21.47 32.63
C GLY A 821 103.95 -20.95 31.45
N ALA A 822 104.68 -21.85 30.79
CA ALA A 822 105.39 -21.58 29.55
C ALA A 822 105.43 -22.87 28.72
N GLY A 823 105.05 -22.80 27.45
CA GLY A 823 104.73 -23.97 26.63
C GLY A 823 103.94 -23.58 25.40
N THR A 824 102.92 -24.36 24.99
CA THR A 824 102.19 -24.13 23.73
C THR A 824 100.67 -24.15 23.88
N ILE A 825 99.99 -23.45 22.95
CA ILE A 825 98.53 -23.43 22.79
C ILE A 825 98.18 -23.52 21.30
N ARG A 826 97.29 -24.43 20.91
CA ARG A 826 96.63 -24.50 19.60
C ARG A 826 95.12 -24.37 19.79
N LEU A 827 94.44 -23.73 18.84
CA LEU A 827 92.98 -23.68 18.72
C LEU A 827 92.52 -24.68 17.66
N ASP A 828 91.54 -25.52 18.01
CA ASP A 828 90.92 -26.50 17.12
C ASP A 828 89.40 -26.27 17.08
N LEU A 829 88.77 -26.40 15.90
CA LEU A 829 87.32 -26.34 15.75
C LEU A 829 86.70 -27.74 15.82
N SER A 830 85.68 -27.87 16.66
CA SER A 830 84.81 -29.03 16.85
C SER A 830 83.43 -28.71 16.29
N ASP A 831 83.02 -29.42 15.24
CA ASP A 831 81.69 -29.28 14.64
C ASP A 831 80.64 -30.04 15.47
N ASP A 832 79.57 -29.34 15.87
CA ASP A 832 78.46 -29.87 16.67
C ASP A 832 77.07 -29.70 16.00
N ASP A 833 77.03 -29.54 14.67
CA ASP A 833 75.84 -29.16 13.87
C ASP A 833 75.28 -27.73 14.13
N SER A 834 75.87 -26.89 14.99
CA SER A 834 75.38 -25.51 15.23
C SER A 834 75.66 -24.53 14.07
N ILE A 835 76.82 -24.67 13.42
CA ILE A 835 77.30 -23.78 12.36
C ILE A 835 76.55 -24.05 11.05
N SER A 836 76.07 -23.01 10.36
CA SER A 836 75.42 -23.15 9.05
C SER A 836 75.48 -21.88 8.18
N ASN A 837 75.47 -22.04 6.85
CA ASN A 837 75.35 -20.92 5.91
C ASN A 837 73.90 -20.40 5.82
N LEU A 838 73.67 -19.34 5.03
CA LEU A 838 72.33 -18.72 4.87
C LEU A 838 71.28 -19.64 4.22
N ALA A 839 71.68 -20.73 3.55
CA ALA A 839 70.79 -21.74 2.99
C ALA A 839 70.58 -22.96 3.94
N GLY A 840 71.11 -22.89 5.17
CA GLY A 840 71.02 -23.96 6.17
C GLY A 840 72.02 -25.11 5.99
N ASN A 841 72.95 -25.01 5.03
CA ASN A 841 73.97 -26.03 4.80
C ASN A 841 75.05 -25.92 5.89
N ARG A 842 75.39 -27.05 6.52
CA ARG A 842 76.35 -27.13 7.65
C ARG A 842 77.75 -27.55 7.19
N PRO A 843 78.82 -27.25 7.94
CA PRO A 843 80.15 -27.78 7.66
C PRO A 843 80.13 -29.30 7.51
N GLY A 844 80.66 -29.81 6.39
CA GLY A 844 80.71 -31.24 6.03
C GLY A 844 79.36 -31.99 5.85
N GLY A 845 78.23 -31.37 6.24
CA GLY A 845 76.88 -31.91 6.13
C GLY A 845 76.26 -32.23 7.50
N PRO A 846 75.04 -32.81 7.55
CA PRO A 846 74.39 -33.11 8.83
C PRO A 846 75.11 -34.24 9.60
N GLY A 847 75.56 -33.97 10.83
CA GLY A 847 76.02 -34.99 11.80
C GLY A 847 77.37 -34.71 12.46
N VAL A 848 77.32 -34.07 13.64
CA VAL A 848 78.38 -33.84 14.65
C VAL A 848 79.74 -34.48 14.36
N GLY A 849 80.73 -33.62 14.14
CA GLY A 849 82.14 -33.95 14.03
C GLY A 849 82.61 -34.27 12.61
N ASN A 850 81.75 -34.13 11.61
CA ASN A 850 82.11 -34.33 10.20
C ASN A 850 82.79 -33.07 9.61
N GLY A 851 82.55 -31.89 10.19
CA GLY A 851 83.17 -30.61 9.83
C GLY A 851 84.43 -30.21 10.63
N ASN A 852 84.94 -31.09 11.50
CA ASN A 852 86.05 -30.81 12.43
C ASN A 852 87.34 -30.27 11.78
N PHE A 853 87.99 -29.28 12.41
CA PHE A 853 89.29 -28.73 11.96
C PHE A 853 90.32 -28.73 13.09
N VAL A 854 91.25 -29.70 13.05
CA VAL A 854 92.28 -29.93 14.09
C VAL A 854 93.72 -29.63 13.63
N ASN A 855 93.86 -28.83 12.56
CA ASN A 855 95.13 -28.51 11.90
C ASN A 855 95.51 -27.02 12.05
N GLY A 856 95.04 -26.37 13.12
CA GLY A 856 95.33 -24.96 13.40
C GLY A 856 96.79 -24.69 13.77
N GLU A 857 97.20 -23.43 13.63
CA GLU A 857 98.53 -23.00 14.08
C GLU A 857 98.68 -23.02 15.61
N SER A 858 99.90 -23.24 16.10
CA SER A 858 100.22 -23.19 17.54
C SER A 858 101.02 -21.94 17.92
N PHE A 859 100.67 -21.33 19.06
CA PHE A 859 101.47 -20.33 19.77
C PHE A 859 102.47 -20.97 20.74
N ASN A 860 103.59 -20.30 20.95
CA ASN A 860 104.49 -20.53 22.09
C ASN A 860 104.26 -19.43 23.14
N ILE A 861 104.02 -19.81 24.40
CA ILE A 861 103.87 -18.88 25.53
C ILE A 861 105.16 -18.88 26.36
N ALA A 862 105.73 -17.69 26.56
CA ALA A 862 107.03 -17.48 27.21
C ALA A 862 106.93 -16.40 28.31
N LYS A 863 106.44 -16.78 29.49
CA LYS A 863 106.39 -15.89 30.67
C LYS A 863 107.80 -15.70 31.25
N ASN A 864 108.30 -14.46 31.26
CA ASN A 864 109.60 -14.12 31.85
C ASN A 864 109.57 -14.16 33.38
N SER A 865 110.70 -14.46 34.03
CA SER A 865 110.81 -14.39 35.50
C SER A 865 111.06 -12.95 35.98
N VAL A 866 110.29 -12.49 36.96
CA VAL A 866 110.41 -11.15 37.57
C VAL A 866 111.23 -11.18 38.86
N ASN A 867 111.96 -10.10 39.15
CA ASN A 867 112.80 -9.96 40.37
C ASN A 867 111.97 -9.64 41.63
N PHE A 868 110.97 -10.48 41.90
CA PHE A 868 110.03 -10.35 43.00
C PHE A 868 110.61 -10.90 44.31
N GLN A 869 110.16 -10.38 45.45
CA GLN A 869 110.50 -10.94 46.76
C GLN A 869 109.86 -12.33 46.92
N SER A 870 110.60 -13.28 47.49
CA SER A 870 110.08 -14.62 47.71
C SER A 870 109.20 -14.69 48.97
N PRO A 871 108.08 -15.46 48.95
CA PRO A 871 107.21 -15.63 50.11
C PRO A 871 107.94 -16.17 51.34
N THR A 872 107.72 -15.56 52.50
CA THR A 872 108.22 -16.09 53.78
C THR A 872 107.32 -17.22 54.27
N LEU A 873 107.85 -18.43 54.38
CA LEU A 873 107.10 -19.60 54.88
C LEU A 873 106.79 -19.44 56.38
N ARG A 874 105.59 -19.85 56.80
CA ARG A 874 105.12 -19.75 58.20
C ARG A 874 104.93 -21.11 58.85
N GLU A 875 104.00 -21.90 58.31
CA GLU A 875 103.73 -23.27 58.76
C GLU A 875 103.65 -24.22 57.55
N PRO A 876 104.06 -25.50 57.67
CA PRO A 876 104.81 -26.05 58.80
C PRO A 876 106.21 -25.41 58.90
N LYS A 877 106.64 -25.10 60.13
CA LYS A 877 108.01 -24.66 60.42
C LYS A 877 109.05 -25.71 59.96
N ARG A 878 110.28 -25.27 59.73
CA ARG A 878 111.41 -26.14 59.39
C ARG A 878 111.64 -27.19 60.48
N ASN A 879 111.74 -28.46 60.07
CA ASN A 879 111.84 -29.65 60.92
C ASN A 879 110.64 -29.83 61.88
N PHE A 880 109.45 -29.36 61.51
CA PHE A 880 108.22 -29.66 62.24
C PHE A 880 107.90 -31.16 62.13
N LEU A 881 107.66 -31.79 63.29
CA LEU A 881 107.23 -33.18 63.42
C LEU A 881 105.74 -33.19 63.79
N THR A 882 104.94 -34.03 63.13
CA THR A 882 103.50 -34.12 63.37
C THR A 882 102.95 -35.50 63.07
N ASN A 883 101.88 -35.88 63.77
CA ASN A 883 101.07 -37.05 63.48
C ASN A 883 99.77 -36.73 62.72
N ASN A 884 99.62 -35.51 62.21
CA ASN A 884 98.54 -35.16 61.29
C ASN A 884 99.03 -35.25 59.82
N PRO A 885 98.56 -36.23 59.02
CA PRO A 885 98.96 -36.37 57.62
C PRO A 885 98.34 -35.33 56.67
N MET A 886 97.33 -34.58 57.10
CA MET A 886 96.76 -33.45 56.34
C MET A 886 97.42 -32.14 56.80
N VAL A 887 98.57 -31.83 56.18
CA VAL A 887 99.41 -30.70 56.57
C VAL A 887 98.90 -29.39 55.97
N ASN A 888 98.75 -28.39 56.83
CA ASN A 888 98.35 -27.03 56.46
C ASN A 888 99.58 -26.16 56.21
N PHE A 889 99.77 -25.77 54.95
CA PHE A 889 100.83 -24.88 54.49
C PHE A 889 100.36 -23.42 54.56
N SER A 890 101.23 -22.50 54.98
CA SER A 890 100.93 -21.06 54.98
C SER A 890 102.18 -20.19 54.86
N TRP A 891 102.03 -19.01 54.26
CA TRP A 891 103.12 -18.08 53.97
C TRP A 891 102.68 -16.62 54.18
N ALA A 892 103.66 -15.71 54.19
CA ALA A 892 103.42 -14.27 54.24
C ALA A 892 102.97 -13.74 52.87
N LYS A 893 102.05 -12.77 52.86
CA LYS A 893 101.66 -12.04 51.64
C LYS A 893 102.86 -11.26 51.10
N VAL A 894 103.18 -11.48 49.83
CA VAL A 894 104.05 -10.59 49.07
C VAL A 894 103.18 -9.47 48.50
N ARG A 895 103.67 -8.22 48.56
CA ARG A 895 103.00 -7.05 47.97
C ARG A 895 102.83 -7.26 46.46
N ASP A 896 101.69 -6.83 45.92
CA ASP A 896 101.30 -6.86 44.49
C ASP A 896 101.20 -8.25 43.82
N ALA A 897 101.33 -9.34 44.60
CA ALA A 897 101.09 -10.69 44.13
C ALA A 897 99.60 -10.95 43.82
N GLN A 898 99.30 -11.51 42.65
CA GLN A 898 97.96 -12.01 42.30
C GLN A 898 97.75 -13.48 42.69
N GLY A 899 98.83 -14.26 42.80
CA GLY A 899 98.76 -15.66 43.19
C GLY A 899 100.13 -16.22 43.60
N TYR A 900 100.10 -17.45 44.08
CA TYR A 900 101.25 -18.16 44.64
C TYR A 900 101.28 -19.60 44.13
N GLU A 901 102.42 -20.04 43.61
CA GLU A 901 102.68 -21.44 43.30
C GLU A 901 103.37 -22.10 44.49
N ILE A 902 102.73 -23.08 45.10
CA ILE A 902 103.31 -23.96 46.11
C ILE A 902 103.75 -25.27 45.43
N THR A 903 105.02 -25.65 45.65
CA THR A 903 105.57 -26.95 45.26
C THR A 903 105.86 -27.77 46.52
N ILE A 904 105.43 -29.03 46.54
CA ILE A 904 105.70 -30.03 47.59
C ILE A 904 106.38 -31.24 46.93
N ALA A 905 107.49 -31.71 47.50
CA ALA A 905 108.30 -32.82 47.00
C ALA A 905 108.78 -33.73 48.14
N THR A 906 109.16 -34.96 47.81
CA THR A 906 109.84 -35.89 48.75
C THR A 906 111.36 -35.68 48.83
N ASP A 907 111.94 -34.91 47.88
CA ASP A 907 113.36 -34.60 47.84
C ASP A 907 113.64 -33.09 47.97
N SER A 908 114.81 -32.74 48.51
CA SER A 908 115.22 -31.35 48.72
C SER A 908 115.51 -30.57 47.43
N ASN A 909 115.75 -31.27 46.32
CA ASN A 909 116.02 -30.66 45.01
C ASN A 909 114.74 -30.41 44.20
N PHE A 910 113.57 -30.89 44.67
CA PHE A 910 112.27 -30.84 43.97
C PHE A 910 112.30 -31.55 42.59
N SER A 911 112.96 -32.71 42.54
CA SER A 911 112.93 -33.62 41.40
C SER A 911 111.78 -34.64 41.48
N GLN A 912 111.24 -34.90 42.67
CA GLN A 912 110.14 -35.81 42.96
C GLN A 912 108.94 -35.01 43.51
N ILE A 913 108.32 -34.23 42.64
CA ILE A 913 107.20 -33.34 42.97
C ILE A 913 105.92 -34.18 43.20
N ILE A 914 105.35 -34.07 44.40
CA ILE A 914 104.08 -34.70 44.79
C ILE A 914 102.90 -33.76 44.53
N SER A 915 103.11 -32.44 44.63
CA SER A 915 102.10 -31.44 44.30
C SER A 915 102.75 -30.15 43.82
N ASN A 916 102.20 -29.56 42.76
CA ASN A 916 102.52 -28.21 42.33
C ASN A 916 101.21 -27.51 41.98
N GLN A 917 100.87 -26.45 42.71
CA GLN A 917 99.53 -25.85 42.67
C GLN A 917 99.63 -24.33 42.76
N VAL A 918 98.82 -23.62 41.95
CA VAL A 918 98.71 -22.15 42.02
C VAL A 918 97.45 -21.76 42.76
N VAL A 919 97.57 -20.96 43.80
CA VAL A 919 96.46 -20.48 44.63
C VAL A 919 96.53 -18.96 44.82
N ALA A 920 95.37 -18.30 44.89
CA ALA A 920 95.29 -16.87 45.24
C ALA A 920 95.47 -16.61 46.75
N GLY A 921 95.27 -17.64 47.57
CA GLY A 921 95.37 -17.57 49.03
C GLY A 921 96.80 -17.52 49.58
N LEU A 922 96.90 -17.33 50.90
CA LEU A 922 98.16 -17.35 51.66
C LEU A 922 98.42 -18.70 52.37
N SER A 923 97.63 -19.71 52.01
CA SER A 923 97.62 -21.03 52.61
C SER A 923 97.12 -22.08 51.62
N PHE A 924 97.55 -23.32 51.83
CA PHE A 924 97.15 -24.49 51.06
C PHE A 924 97.08 -25.71 51.99
N THR A 925 96.15 -26.61 51.74
CA THR A 925 96.07 -27.92 52.41
C THR A 925 96.09 -28.97 51.30
N THR A 926 96.85 -30.05 51.46
CA THR A 926 96.84 -31.12 50.47
C THR A 926 95.45 -31.76 50.41
N GLY A 927 94.90 -31.90 49.20
CA GLY A 927 93.59 -32.54 48.99
C GLY A 927 93.56 -34.05 49.31
N LEU A 928 94.72 -34.63 49.62
CA LEU A 928 94.90 -36.01 50.08
C LEU A 928 95.85 -36.00 51.30
N PRO A 929 95.73 -36.98 52.22
CA PRO A 929 96.70 -37.18 53.29
C PRO A 929 98.06 -37.61 52.73
N LEU A 930 99.14 -37.11 53.33
CA LEU A 930 100.51 -37.52 53.04
C LEU A 930 100.90 -38.73 53.91
N TYR A 931 101.77 -39.59 53.40
CA TYR A 931 102.27 -40.77 54.13
C TYR A 931 103.38 -40.39 55.13
N ASP A 932 103.69 -41.28 56.07
CA ASP A 932 104.83 -41.10 56.99
C ASP A 932 106.15 -40.93 56.21
N GLY A 933 106.97 -39.96 56.62
CA GLY A 933 108.20 -39.60 55.91
C GLY A 933 108.57 -38.12 56.02
N ILE A 934 109.63 -37.74 55.31
CA ILE A 934 110.16 -36.37 55.25
C ILE A 934 109.76 -35.73 53.92
N TYR A 935 109.23 -34.50 53.98
CA TYR A 935 108.82 -33.72 52.82
C TYR A 935 109.46 -32.35 52.80
N TYR A 936 109.61 -31.80 51.60
CA TYR A 936 110.15 -30.47 51.33
C TYR A 936 109.11 -29.65 50.59
N TRP A 937 108.97 -28.37 50.96
CA TRP A 937 108.04 -27.46 50.30
C TRP A 937 108.62 -26.07 50.12
N ARG A 938 108.19 -25.38 49.05
CA ARG A 938 108.59 -24.02 48.69
C ARG A 938 107.42 -23.29 48.02
N VAL A 939 107.45 -21.96 48.02
CA VAL A 939 106.40 -21.13 47.38
C VAL A 939 107.04 -20.00 46.57
N ARG A 940 106.50 -19.64 45.41
CA ARG A 940 106.78 -18.35 44.72
C ARG A 940 105.49 -17.57 44.45
N ALA A 941 105.60 -16.26 44.35
CA ALA A 941 104.48 -15.38 43.99
C ALA A 941 104.49 -15.04 42.48
N TYR A 942 103.35 -14.63 41.94
CA TYR A 942 103.16 -14.17 40.55
C TYR A 942 102.58 -12.75 40.51
N ASP A 943 102.98 -11.96 39.51
CA ASP A 943 102.52 -10.58 39.30
C ASP A 943 101.18 -10.49 38.55
N THR A 944 100.75 -9.26 38.22
CA THR A 944 99.53 -8.97 37.43
C THR A 944 99.57 -9.46 35.99
N ASN A 945 100.75 -9.80 35.45
CA ASN A 945 100.95 -10.27 34.08
C ASN A 945 101.12 -11.81 34.00
N LEU A 946 100.96 -12.49 35.14
CA LEU A 946 101.22 -13.91 35.35
C LEU A 946 102.70 -14.29 35.13
N GLN A 947 103.61 -13.38 35.47
CA GLN A 947 105.06 -13.60 35.46
C GLN A 947 105.55 -14.12 36.82
N PRO A 948 106.33 -15.24 36.85
CA PRO A 948 106.78 -15.84 38.10
C PRO A 948 107.89 -15.05 38.81
N GLY A 949 107.74 -14.90 40.13
CA GLY A 949 108.78 -14.42 41.03
C GLY A 949 109.74 -15.52 41.50
N LYS A 950 110.58 -15.17 42.48
CA LYS A 950 111.53 -16.09 43.11
C LYS A 950 110.82 -17.06 44.07
N PHE A 951 111.26 -18.33 44.07
CA PHE A 951 110.91 -19.29 45.11
C PHE A 951 111.50 -18.91 46.46
N SER A 952 110.78 -19.26 47.53
CA SER A 952 111.27 -19.27 48.89
C SER A 952 112.43 -20.26 49.05
N PRO A 953 113.28 -20.10 50.08
CA PRO A 953 113.99 -21.23 50.68
C PRO A 953 112.98 -22.33 51.02
N SER A 954 113.38 -23.59 50.95
CA SER A 954 112.51 -24.71 51.28
C SER A 954 112.48 -24.99 52.78
N ASN A 955 111.29 -25.28 53.31
CA ASN A 955 111.13 -25.86 54.64
C ASN A 955 110.98 -27.40 54.50
N SER A 956 111.53 -28.10 55.47
CA SER A 956 111.34 -29.54 55.71
C SER A 956 110.29 -29.76 56.81
N PHE A 957 109.51 -30.83 56.73
CA PHE A 957 108.69 -31.36 57.82
C PHE A 957 108.65 -32.90 57.77
N THR A 958 108.25 -33.52 58.88
CA THR A 958 108.16 -34.97 59.05
C THR A 958 106.78 -35.37 59.53
N ILE A 959 106.20 -36.36 58.87
CA ILE A 959 104.97 -37.04 59.31
C ILE A 959 105.36 -38.37 59.97
N ASP A 960 104.81 -38.60 61.15
CA ASP A 960 105.03 -39.79 61.99
C ASP A 960 103.70 -40.13 62.69
N THR A 961 102.96 -41.08 62.13
CA THR A 961 101.65 -41.52 62.64
C THR A 961 101.74 -42.80 63.48
N ALA A 962 102.95 -43.31 63.73
CA ALA A 962 103.17 -44.59 64.39
C ALA A 962 103.16 -44.47 65.93
N PRO A 963 102.17 -45.03 66.65
CA PRO A 963 102.12 -44.92 68.10
C PRO A 963 103.15 -45.81 68.82
N PRO A 964 103.63 -45.40 70.01
CA PRO A 964 104.49 -46.23 70.83
C PRO A 964 103.76 -47.49 71.34
N SER A 965 104.53 -48.53 71.69
CA SER A 965 103.99 -49.77 72.26
C SER A 965 103.32 -49.57 73.64
N ALA A 966 102.51 -50.56 74.05
CA ALA A 966 101.92 -50.58 75.38
C ALA A 966 102.99 -50.90 76.46
N PRO A 967 103.10 -50.12 77.55
CA PRO A 967 104.06 -50.40 78.64
C PRO A 967 103.75 -51.72 79.38
N ILE A 968 104.80 -52.47 79.74
CA ILE A 968 104.66 -53.67 80.56
C ILE A 968 104.53 -53.28 82.04
N LEU A 969 103.52 -53.82 82.73
CA LEU A 969 103.28 -53.58 84.16
C LEU A 969 104.15 -54.50 85.02
N LEU A 970 104.77 -53.97 86.08
CA LEU A 970 105.76 -54.70 86.89
C LEU A 970 105.28 -54.97 88.32
N THR A 971 104.78 -53.95 89.03
CA THR A 971 104.19 -54.10 90.38
C THR A 971 103.06 -53.09 90.61
N PRO A 972 102.02 -53.42 91.40
CA PRO A 972 101.69 -54.75 91.92
C PRO A 972 101.39 -55.73 90.79
N ILE A 973 101.84 -56.98 90.90
CA ILE A 973 101.53 -58.02 89.92
C ILE A 973 100.04 -58.37 89.96
N ASP A 974 99.54 -58.93 88.86
CA ASP A 974 98.13 -59.27 88.71
C ASP A 974 97.61 -60.24 89.79
N ASN A 975 96.33 -60.06 90.14
CA ASN A 975 95.57 -60.75 91.18
C ASN A 975 96.20 -60.75 92.61
N LEU A 976 97.23 -59.94 92.88
CA LEU A 976 97.90 -59.91 94.18
C LEU A 976 97.03 -59.32 95.30
N THR A 977 97.03 -59.95 96.48
CA THR A 977 96.50 -59.35 97.71
C THR A 977 97.64 -58.70 98.50
N ILE A 978 97.52 -57.42 98.83
CA ILE A 978 98.58 -56.61 99.46
C ILE A 978 98.13 -56.00 100.79
N SER A 979 98.94 -56.14 101.84
CA SER A 979 98.65 -55.61 103.18
C SER A 979 99.18 -54.18 103.44
N ARG A 980 99.74 -53.54 102.42
CA ARG A 980 100.24 -52.15 102.42
C ARG A 980 99.82 -51.44 101.13
N LYS A 981 99.69 -50.11 101.17
CA LYS A 981 99.22 -49.33 100.00
C LYS A 981 100.16 -49.53 98.79
N PRO A 982 99.60 -49.76 97.58
CA PRO A 982 100.37 -50.19 96.42
C PRO A 982 101.39 -49.15 95.95
N LYS A 983 102.54 -49.67 95.51
CA LYS A 983 103.48 -48.96 94.67
C LYS A 983 103.33 -49.50 93.25
N PHE A 984 103.01 -48.61 92.32
CA PHE A 984 102.84 -48.89 90.91
C PHE A 984 104.14 -48.64 90.15
N SER A 985 104.53 -49.55 89.25
CA SER A 985 105.67 -49.35 88.35
C SER A 985 105.57 -50.18 87.08
N TRP A 986 106.11 -49.63 85.99
CA TRP A 986 106.06 -50.19 84.65
C TRP A 986 107.41 -50.02 83.93
N GLU A 987 107.55 -50.64 82.77
CA GLU A 987 108.76 -50.56 81.94
C GLU A 987 108.91 -49.21 81.22
N LYS A 988 110.16 -48.78 80.98
CA LYS A 988 110.46 -47.61 80.15
C LYS A 988 110.54 -48.02 78.67
N LEU A 989 109.99 -47.19 77.80
CA LEU A 989 110.02 -47.35 76.34
C LEU A 989 110.78 -46.16 75.75
N ASP A 990 111.72 -46.39 74.83
CA ASP A 990 112.59 -45.30 74.35
C ASP A 990 111.91 -44.31 73.41
N ALA A 991 110.85 -44.74 72.70
CA ALA A 991 110.00 -43.83 71.94
C ALA A 991 109.11 -42.94 72.84
N ALA A 992 108.93 -43.28 74.13
CA ALA A 992 107.97 -42.60 74.99
C ALA A 992 108.56 -41.36 75.68
N THR A 993 107.92 -40.20 75.49
CA THR A 993 108.20 -38.97 76.21
C THR A 993 107.38 -38.86 77.50
N LYS A 994 106.16 -39.41 77.53
CA LYS A 994 105.25 -39.42 78.70
C LYS A 994 104.46 -40.70 78.80
N TYR A 995 103.89 -40.93 79.98
CA TYR A 995 102.94 -42.00 80.29
C TYR A 995 101.64 -41.43 80.85
N GLN A 996 100.55 -42.17 80.70
CA GLN A 996 99.32 -42.02 81.47
C GLN A 996 99.10 -43.31 82.26
N ILE A 997 98.85 -43.19 83.56
CA ILE A 997 98.45 -44.29 84.45
C ILE A 997 97.02 -44.06 84.93
N GLU A 998 96.22 -45.12 84.98
CA GLU A 998 94.87 -45.17 85.53
C GLU A 998 94.76 -46.29 86.58
N ILE A 999 94.02 -46.01 87.64
CA ILE A 999 93.65 -46.94 88.71
C ILE A 999 92.15 -46.75 88.97
N ASP A 1000 91.38 -47.83 88.97
CA ASP A 1000 89.92 -47.83 89.17
C ASP A 1000 89.53 -48.96 90.14
N ASN A 1001 88.36 -48.85 90.77
CA ASN A 1001 87.75 -49.94 91.54
C ASN A 1001 87.01 -50.94 90.60
N ASN A 1002 86.63 -50.49 89.40
CA ASN A 1002 86.04 -51.33 88.35
C ASN A 1002 87.10 -51.81 87.32
N SER A 1003 86.73 -52.74 86.43
CA SER A 1003 87.64 -53.35 85.45
C SER A 1003 87.63 -52.71 84.05
N ASP A 1004 86.67 -51.85 83.74
CA ASP A 1004 86.53 -51.20 82.42
C ASP A 1004 87.17 -49.80 82.36
N PHE A 1005 87.49 -49.23 83.53
CA PHE A 1005 88.06 -47.90 83.74
C PHE A 1005 87.15 -46.76 83.28
N SER A 1006 85.82 -46.95 83.38
CA SER A 1006 84.82 -45.92 83.10
C SER A 1006 84.75 -44.80 84.16
N SER A 1007 85.33 -45.00 85.36
CA SER A 1007 85.29 -44.04 86.46
C SER A 1007 86.59 -43.99 87.28
N PRO A 1008 87.77 -43.72 86.67
CA PRO A 1008 89.04 -43.97 87.35
C PRO A 1008 89.18 -43.19 88.66
N GLU A 1009 89.16 -43.93 89.77
CA GLU A 1009 89.45 -43.47 91.14
C GLU A 1009 90.71 -42.61 91.20
N TRP A 1010 91.69 -42.89 90.33
CA TRP A 1010 92.79 -41.97 90.06
C TRP A 1010 93.39 -42.15 88.66
N ALA A 1011 93.65 -41.04 87.98
CA ALA A 1011 94.39 -41.00 86.72
C ALA A 1011 95.43 -39.88 86.74
N ALA A 1012 96.60 -40.09 86.14
CA ALA A 1012 97.61 -39.04 85.99
C ALA A 1012 98.57 -39.25 84.82
N LEU A 1013 99.13 -38.13 84.32
CA LEU A 1013 100.29 -38.12 83.45
C LEU A 1013 101.59 -38.17 84.26
N ARG A 1014 102.58 -38.93 83.78
CA ARG A 1014 103.87 -39.15 84.43
C ARG A 1014 104.99 -39.22 83.39
N GLU A 1015 106.13 -38.62 83.69
CA GLU A 1015 107.39 -38.83 82.95
C GLU A 1015 108.25 -39.94 83.60
N GLU A 1016 108.03 -40.19 84.90
CA GLU A 1016 108.58 -41.35 85.61
C GLU A 1016 107.75 -42.61 85.38
N THR A 1017 108.39 -43.79 85.31
CA THR A 1017 107.72 -45.09 85.17
C THR A 1017 107.21 -45.69 86.49
N LYS A 1018 106.86 -44.84 87.47
CA LYS A 1018 106.48 -45.25 88.83
C LYS A 1018 105.56 -44.25 89.53
N TYR A 1019 104.75 -44.77 90.45
CA TYR A 1019 103.85 -44.02 91.33
C TYR A 1019 103.65 -44.74 92.68
N GLN A 1020 103.42 -44.00 93.76
CA GLN A 1020 103.12 -44.56 95.09
C GLN A 1020 101.74 -44.04 95.51
N ALA A 1021 100.75 -44.92 95.60
CA ALA A 1021 99.39 -44.47 95.89
C ALA A 1021 99.17 -44.22 97.37
N SER A 1022 98.54 -43.08 97.67
CA SER A 1022 98.19 -42.63 99.02
C SER A 1022 96.71 -42.80 99.36
N PHE A 1023 95.82 -42.85 98.36
CA PHE A 1023 94.37 -42.75 98.50
C PHE A 1023 93.63 -44.09 98.68
N ILE A 1024 94.24 -45.21 98.24
CA ILE A 1024 93.62 -46.54 98.19
C ILE A 1024 92.98 -46.94 99.53
N ARG A 1025 91.71 -47.37 99.46
CA ARG A 1025 90.90 -47.89 100.56
C ARG A 1025 90.77 -49.41 100.43
N ARG A 1026 90.06 -50.06 101.35
CA ARG A 1026 89.79 -51.50 101.28
C ARG A 1026 88.91 -51.84 100.07
N GLY A 1027 89.30 -52.86 99.29
CA GLY A 1027 88.59 -53.25 98.07
C GLY A 1027 89.48 -54.00 97.07
N THR A 1028 88.85 -54.44 95.97
CA THR A 1028 89.54 -54.83 94.72
C THR A 1028 89.72 -53.58 93.86
N TYR A 1029 90.85 -53.48 93.17
CA TYR A 1029 91.14 -52.42 92.21
C TYR A 1029 91.85 -53.00 90.98
N PHE A 1030 91.78 -52.27 89.87
CA PHE A 1030 92.46 -52.55 88.61
C PHE A 1030 93.34 -51.36 88.24
N TRP A 1031 94.45 -51.59 87.54
CA TRP A 1031 95.32 -50.52 87.05
C TRP A 1031 95.92 -50.81 85.67
N ARG A 1032 96.14 -49.76 84.87
CA ARG A 1032 96.68 -49.82 83.51
C ARG A 1032 97.53 -48.59 83.18
N VAL A 1033 98.42 -48.71 82.19
CA VAL A 1033 99.33 -47.63 81.76
C VAL A 1033 99.42 -47.57 80.23
N ARG A 1034 99.49 -46.38 79.63
CA ARG A 1034 99.86 -46.18 78.21
C ARG A 1034 100.98 -45.16 78.05
N ALA A 1035 101.66 -45.18 76.91
CA ALA A 1035 102.75 -44.27 76.55
C ALA A 1035 102.32 -43.20 75.53
N ARG A 1036 103.10 -42.12 75.42
CA ARG A 1036 103.03 -41.10 74.36
C ARG A 1036 104.41 -40.79 73.83
N ASP A 1037 104.56 -40.64 72.52
CA ASP A 1037 105.85 -40.32 71.87
C ASP A 1037 106.14 -38.81 71.76
N MET A 1038 107.03 -38.43 70.84
CA MET A 1038 107.41 -37.04 70.55
C MET A 1038 106.59 -36.39 69.41
N ALA A 1039 106.08 -37.17 68.45
CA ALA A 1039 105.16 -36.69 67.41
C ALA A 1039 103.77 -36.35 67.97
N GLY A 1040 103.42 -36.98 69.09
CA GLY A 1040 102.20 -36.77 69.85
C GLY A 1040 101.25 -37.97 69.88
N ASN A 1041 101.64 -39.12 69.32
CA ASN A 1041 100.82 -40.33 69.28
C ASN A 1041 100.70 -40.96 70.67
N TRP A 1042 99.50 -41.45 70.99
CA TRP A 1042 99.26 -42.26 72.18
C TRP A 1042 99.29 -43.74 71.84
N GLY A 1043 100.11 -44.49 72.55
CA GLY A 1043 100.14 -45.93 72.51
C GLY A 1043 98.90 -46.56 73.12
N ASN A 1044 98.73 -47.86 72.86
CA ASN A 1044 97.69 -48.66 73.51
C ASN A 1044 97.91 -48.71 75.03
N TRP A 1045 96.81 -48.91 75.75
CA TRP A 1045 96.85 -49.30 77.16
C TRP A 1045 97.49 -50.68 77.31
N SER A 1046 98.27 -50.84 78.38
CA SER A 1046 98.67 -52.13 78.89
C SER A 1046 97.43 -53.00 79.17
N PRO A 1047 97.57 -54.33 79.17
CA PRO A 1047 96.66 -55.20 79.91
C PRO A 1047 96.49 -54.66 81.34
N ALA A 1048 95.26 -54.69 81.85
CA ALA A 1048 94.97 -54.22 83.19
C ALA A 1048 95.34 -55.29 84.22
N PHE A 1049 96.07 -54.91 85.27
CA PHE A 1049 96.37 -55.80 86.39
C PHE A 1049 95.41 -55.52 87.55
N ARG A 1050 94.88 -56.57 88.16
CA ARG A 1050 94.02 -56.53 89.34
C ARG A 1050 94.84 -56.66 90.64
N PHE A 1051 94.42 -56.03 91.72
CA PHE A 1051 94.92 -56.33 93.08
C PHE A 1051 93.82 -56.15 94.13
N THR A 1052 94.04 -56.65 95.35
CA THR A 1052 93.12 -56.50 96.49
C THR A 1052 93.84 -55.92 97.70
N PHE A 1053 93.23 -54.93 98.37
CA PHE A 1053 93.71 -54.33 99.63
C PHE A 1053 92.70 -54.66 100.76
N PRO A 1054 93.06 -55.45 101.79
CA PRO A 1054 92.10 -56.07 102.72
C PRO A 1054 91.83 -55.32 104.03
#